data_AF-A0AAV9X602-F1
#
_entry.id   AF-A0AAV9X602-F1
#
_cell.length_a   1.000
_cell.length_b   1.000
_cell.length_c   1.000
_cell.angle_alpha   90.00
_cell.angle_beta   90.00
_cell.angle_gamma   90.00
#
_symmetry.space_group_name_H-M   'P 1'
#
loop_
_entity.id
_entity.type
_entity.pdbx_description
1 polymer ?
#
loop_
_entity_poly.entity_id
_entity_poly.type
_entity_poly.pdbx_seq_one_letter_code
_entity_poly.pdbx_strand_id
1 'polypeptide(L)'
;MQFTHEEQFMADSALDDATPEIDEEEDMNGLLDLERHKWPLICTFDTFAAMLQRSLQFAQRNIFLAHQDPSDLDNQNRRVDYGKFNRSYWPSFNTLTKKDLSADCVFSEIMGVIKATSTSHLSRPLSEDEYQALSHRVAPNFRAGPERHTIYNIYKAYEKRKSSLCEWDDLDRTAKIRSLLAQDGKLSLLLRGQITEVFVDEVQDQRLPEIELLLDLVKDVNCFAFAGDTAQCISRDSCFRFQDLKNLFYQKYEKLGNVTGEKDLAKLNLFTLSKNYRTHNGILKLAAKVVDIIYAAFPYVIDKLAPELGDFDGPAPIIFSGFSSQVLTYRKEGTTTVVSEFGADQVLIVRDEESRLSLTKELGEDVLILTILESKGMEFQDVFIYNFFTGSPCQVGFRALANSQVNGTLFDNTKYAELCVELKNLYVAITRSRGMLYIIENDTAPVKAISDMWGMLAKDPIIDIVLPDDLTLKTRLDEIKHGQSTLSEWAQKGQEFFDQRLYEQASYCYRKAGKHQLQDLCQAFLKERQGWDIISDPAQQIEAQSRYLEAARLFEKCERWDRALRCYESIKEFLLAANLCERLSKTSEASFKAYGRRAADLFMKANEIPRAISIYKKIPDHESVISAYRKINDKKELIHYLTE
;
A
#
# COMPACT_ATOMS: atom_id res chain seq x y z
N MET A 1 0.94 -21.53 -35.03
CA MET A 1 2.40 -21.56 -35.28
C MET A 1 3.03 -22.11 -34.03
N GLN A 2 3.60 -23.31 -34.07
CA GLN A 2 4.40 -23.85 -32.98
C GLN A 2 5.79 -23.24 -33.10
N PHE A 3 6.21 -22.46 -32.11
CA PHE A 3 7.58 -21.98 -32.01
C PHE A 3 8.51 -23.16 -31.77
N THR A 4 9.72 -23.08 -32.32
CA THR A 4 10.72 -24.13 -32.20
C THR A 4 11.42 -24.08 -30.83
N HIS A 5 11.96 -25.22 -30.39
CA HIS A 5 12.62 -25.35 -29.07
C HIS A 5 13.78 -24.35 -28.85
N GLU A 6 14.39 -23.83 -29.91
CA GLU A 6 15.44 -22.79 -29.85
C GLU A 6 14.86 -21.38 -29.67
N GLU A 7 13.67 -21.08 -30.21
CA GLU A 7 12.97 -19.81 -30.00
C GLU A 7 12.41 -19.68 -28.59
N GLN A 8 12.02 -20.82 -27.99
CA GLN A 8 11.61 -20.90 -26.58
C GLN A 8 12.80 -20.69 -25.63
N PHE A 9 13.98 -21.22 -25.97
CA PHE A 9 15.20 -21.04 -25.18
C PHE A 9 15.76 -19.60 -25.24
N MET A 10 15.60 -18.92 -26.39
CA MET A 10 15.95 -17.50 -26.56
C MET A 10 14.97 -16.56 -25.83
N ALA A 11 13.68 -16.95 -25.73
CA ALA A 11 12.70 -16.21 -24.94
C ALA A 11 12.93 -16.39 -23.43
N ASP A 12 13.24 -17.61 -22.99
CA ASP A 12 13.58 -17.91 -21.59
C ASP A 12 14.90 -17.24 -21.16
N SER A 13 15.90 -17.11 -22.04
CA SER A 13 17.13 -16.39 -21.72
C SER A 13 16.96 -14.86 -21.66
N ALA A 14 15.94 -14.31 -22.35
CA ALA A 14 15.63 -12.87 -22.30
C ALA A 14 14.88 -12.47 -21.02
N LEU A 15 14.16 -13.40 -20.40
CA LEU A 15 13.55 -13.24 -19.07
C LEU A 15 14.57 -13.41 -17.92
N ASP A 16 15.69 -14.09 -18.16
CA ASP A 16 16.68 -14.41 -17.13
C ASP A 16 17.52 -13.20 -16.68
N ASP A 17 17.53 -12.12 -17.48
CA ASP A 17 18.33 -10.90 -17.31
C ASP A 17 17.49 -9.63 -17.07
N ALA A 18 16.16 -9.75 -16.99
CA ALA A 18 15.32 -8.62 -16.61
C ALA A 18 15.51 -8.35 -15.11
N THR A 19 16.41 -7.43 -14.78
CA THR A 19 16.37 -6.80 -13.46
C THR A 19 14.98 -6.22 -13.24
N PRO A 20 14.35 -6.43 -12.07
CA PRO A 20 13.09 -5.80 -11.75
C PRO A 20 13.16 -4.33 -12.15
N GLU A 21 12.17 -3.86 -12.91
CA GLU A 21 11.95 -2.43 -13.07
C GLU A 21 11.66 -1.92 -11.67
N ILE A 22 12.70 -1.44 -11.01
CA ILE A 22 12.52 -0.63 -9.83
C ILE A 22 11.83 0.60 -10.40
N ASP A 23 10.66 0.95 -9.86
CA ASP A 23 10.19 2.32 -9.87
C ASP A 23 11.27 3.15 -9.18
N GLU A 24 12.35 3.39 -9.91
CA GLU A 24 13.28 4.42 -9.62
C GLU A 24 12.40 5.65 -9.78
N GLU A 25 12.06 6.26 -8.65
CA GLU A 25 11.78 7.69 -8.60
C GLU A 25 13.03 8.41 -9.15
N GLU A 26 13.37 8.17 -10.42
CA GLU A 26 14.35 8.84 -11.23
C GLU A 26 13.86 10.26 -11.34
N ASP A 27 14.73 11.20 -10.96
CA ASP A 27 14.66 12.64 -11.14
C ASP A 27 13.34 13.14 -11.75
N MET A 28 12.25 13.02 -10.98
CA MET A 28 10.91 13.16 -11.54
C MET A 28 10.70 14.61 -11.89
N ASN A 29 10.73 14.93 -13.18
CA ASN A 29 10.41 16.25 -13.69
C ASN A 29 9.05 16.70 -13.14
N GLY A 30 8.88 18.01 -12.96
CA GLY A 30 7.56 18.55 -12.66
C GLY A 30 6.58 18.13 -13.76
N LEU A 31 5.33 17.89 -13.40
CA LEU A 31 4.25 17.60 -14.34
C LEU A 31 4.19 18.56 -15.55
N LEU A 32 4.53 19.83 -15.34
CA LEU A 32 4.59 20.84 -16.42
C LEU A 32 5.74 20.65 -17.41
N ASP A 33 6.82 20.05 -16.94
CA ASP A 33 8.04 19.78 -17.72
C ASP A 33 7.99 18.40 -18.39
N LEU A 34 6.88 17.67 -18.21
CA LEU A 34 6.72 16.34 -18.79
C LEU A 34 6.60 16.42 -20.32
N GLU A 35 7.48 15.72 -21.02
CA GLU A 35 7.42 15.63 -22.47
C GLU A 35 6.15 14.93 -22.97
N ARG A 36 5.68 15.31 -24.16
CA ARG A 36 4.44 14.77 -24.75
C ARG A 36 4.44 13.24 -24.89
N HIS A 37 5.59 12.64 -25.16
CA HIS A 37 5.71 11.20 -25.38
C HIS A 37 5.55 10.37 -24.10
N LYS A 38 5.60 11.01 -22.92
CA LYS A 38 5.35 10.37 -21.61
C LYS A 38 3.86 10.31 -21.24
N TRP A 39 2.97 10.79 -22.13
CA TRP A 39 1.52 10.69 -21.96
C TRP A 39 0.95 9.52 -22.79
N PRO A 40 -0.05 8.77 -22.27
CA PRO A 40 -0.70 8.94 -20.97
C PRO A 40 0.23 8.59 -19.80
N LEU A 41 0.18 9.41 -18.75
CA LEU A 41 0.94 9.16 -17.52
C LEU A 41 0.23 8.08 -16.70
N ILE A 42 0.90 6.96 -16.46
CA ILE A 42 0.44 5.89 -15.58
C ILE A 42 1.33 5.93 -14.35
N CYS A 43 0.75 6.27 -13.20
CA CYS A 43 1.50 6.35 -11.95
C CYS A 43 0.57 6.25 -10.73
N THR A 44 1.16 6.01 -9.56
CA THR A 44 0.43 6.08 -8.29
C THR A 44 0.04 7.53 -7.96
N PHE A 45 -0.98 7.71 -7.11
CA PHE A 45 -1.34 9.04 -6.63
C PHE A 45 -0.17 9.75 -5.93
N ASP A 46 0.67 9.00 -5.20
CA ASP A 46 1.85 9.56 -4.52
C ASP A 46 2.86 10.14 -5.49
N THR A 47 3.16 9.39 -6.55
CA THR A 47 4.04 9.82 -7.64
C THR A 47 3.48 11.07 -8.32
N PHE A 48 2.18 11.04 -8.65
CA PHE A 48 1.49 12.19 -9.24
C PHE A 48 1.56 13.45 -8.35
N ALA A 49 1.25 13.30 -7.06
CA ALA A 49 1.27 14.39 -6.09
C ALA A 49 2.67 14.98 -5.93
N ALA A 50 3.72 14.16 -5.96
CA ALA A 50 5.11 14.62 -5.93
C ALA A 50 5.47 15.44 -7.18
N MET A 51 5.13 14.98 -8.38
CA MET A 51 5.36 15.70 -9.64
C MET A 51 4.59 17.02 -9.70
N LEU A 52 3.36 17.02 -9.21
CA LEU A 52 2.51 18.22 -9.12
C LEU A 52 3.10 19.22 -8.12
N GLN A 53 3.52 18.76 -6.95
CA GLN A 53 4.17 19.60 -5.94
C GLN A 53 5.45 20.25 -6.48
N ARG A 54 6.30 19.51 -7.20
CA ARG A 54 7.54 20.04 -7.80
C ARG A 54 7.24 21.14 -8.83
N SER A 55 6.19 20.96 -9.64
CA SER A 55 5.70 21.98 -10.57
C SER A 55 5.25 23.25 -9.88
N LEU A 56 4.48 23.10 -8.79
CA LEU A 56 3.98 24.22 -7.99
C LEU A 56 5.13 25.00 -7.33
N GLN A 57 6.10 24.28 -6.74
CA GLN A 57 7.29 24.87 -6.14
C GLN A 57 8.13 25.65 -7.16
N PHE A 58 8.31 25.11 -8.38
CA PHE A 58 9.02 25.79 -9.45
C PHE A 58 8.31 27.07 -9.91
N ALA A 59 7.00 26.97 -10.18
CA ALA A 59 6.20 28.10 -10.65
C ALA A 59 6.11 29.24 -9.61
N GLN A 60 6.12 28.90 -8.32
CA GLN A 60 5.97 29.85 -7.22
C GLN A 60 7.28 30.15 -6.50
N ARG A 61 8.45 30.00 -7.16
CA ARG A 61 9.79 30.22 -6.56
C ARG A 61 9.91 31.50 -5.71
N ASN A 62 9.24 32.59 -6.06
CA ASN A 62 9.24 33.84 -5.28
C ASN A 62 8.58 33.73 -3.89
N ILE A 63 7.65 32.79 -3.69
CA ILE A 63 7.00 32.49 -2.40
C ILE A 63 7.86 31.50 -1.59
N PHE A 64 8.54 30.57 -2.28
CA PHE A 64 9.36 29.52 -1.65
C PHE A 64 10.78 29.99 -1.24
N LEU A 65 11.33 31.07 -1.80
CA LEU A 65 12.64 31.63 -1.42
C LEU A 65 12.72 32.17 0.03
N ALA A 66 11.62 32.19 0.78
CA ALA A 66 11.57 32.74 2.14
C ALA A 66 12.17 31.81 3.21
N HIS A 67 12.39 30.52 2.94
CA HIS A 67 12.96 29.56 3.89
C HIS A 67 14.01 28.67 3.21
N GLN A 68 15.06 28.25 3.93
CA GLN A 68 15.92 27.16 3.46
C GLN A 68 15.08 25.89 3.42
N ASP A 69 14.49 25.59 2.26
CA ASP A 69 13.69 24.40 2.10
C ASP A 69 14.55 23.15 2.32
N PRO A 70 14.06 22.16 3.09
CA PRO A 70 14.73 20.88 3.21
C PRO A 70 14.88 20.25 1.82
N SER A 71 15.98 19.54 1.58
CA SER A 71 16.17 18.80 0.32
C SER A 71 15.01 17.83 0.10
N ASP A 72 14.67 17.52 -1.16
CA ASP A 72 13.57 16.61 -1.51
C ASP A 72 13.61 15.30 -0.70
N LEU A 73 14.80 14.72 -0.52
CA LEU A 73 15.02 13.52 0.29
C LEU A 73 14.71 13.71 1.79
N ASP A 74 15.07 14.86 2.36
CA ASP A 74 14.76 15.19 3.76
C ASP A 74 13.25 15.43 3.93
N ASN A 75 12.60 16.00 2.91
CA ASN A 75 11.15 16.12 2.89
C ASN A 75 10.45 14.75 2.76
N GLN A 76 10.97 13.83 1.94
CA GLN A 76 10.48 12.45 1.84
C GLN A 76 10.63 11.69 3.16
N ASN A 77 11.77 11.86 3.85
CA ASN A 77 12.02 11.24 5.16
C ASN A 77 11.10 11.76 6.27
N ARG A 78 10.40 12.87 6.06
CA ARG A 78 9.43 13.47 7.00
C ARG A 78 7.98 13.07 6.76
N ARG A 79 7.69 12.32 5.69
CA ARG A 79 6.34 11.79 5.45
C ARG A 79 5.99 10.76 6.52
N VAL A 80 4.74 10.80 7.00
CA VAL A 80 4.16 9.84 7.95
C VAL A 80 3.09 9.04 7.24
N ASP A 81 3.37 7.76 7.04
CA ASP A 81 2.38 6.76 6.66
C ASP A 81 2.08 5.84 7.85
N TYR A 82 1.30 4.77 7.62
CA TYR A 82 0.97 3.82 8.67
C TYR A 82 2.21 3.14 9.29
N GLY A 83 3.24 2.80 8.50
CA GLY A 83 4.44 2.12 9.02
C GLY A 83 5.21 2.99 10.00
N LYS A 84 5.42 4.26 9.66
CA LYS A 84 6.01 5.24 10.58
C LYS A 84 5.10 5.53 11.77
N PHE A 85 3.79 5.67 11.56
CA PHE A 85 2.84 5.83 12.66
C PHE A 85 2.94 4.67 13.65
N ASN A 86 2.93 3.43 13.17
CA ASN A 86 2.95 2.24 14.01
C ASN A 86 4.29 2.06 14.77
N ARG A 87 5.44 2.38 14.13
CA ARG A 87 6.76 2.20 14.76
C ARG A 87 7.24 3.39 15.60
N SER A 88 6.92 4.62 15.22
CA SER A 88 7.43 5.84 15.89
C SER A 88 6.38 6.58 16.73
N TYR A 89 5.11 6.56 16.33
CA TYR A 89 4.06 7.32 17.00
C TYR A 89 3.29 6.48 18.02
N TRP A 90 2.79 5.31 17.62
CA TRP A 90 1.97 4.44 18.45
C TRP A 90 2.64 4.03 19.79
N PRO A 91 3.95 3.73 19.83
CA PRO A 91 4.64 3.43 21.09
C PRO A 91 4.73 4.65 22.02
N SER A 92 4.72 5.87 21.48
CA SER A 92 4.85 7.12 22.25
C SER A 92 3.56 7.54 22.95
N PHE A 93 2.41 7.02 22.55
CA PHE A 93 1.13 7.34 23.17
C PHE A 93 0.95 6.64 24.52
N ASN A 94 0.23 7.29 25.44
CA ASN A 94 0.00 6.81 26.79
C ASN A 94 -0.67 5.41 26.78
N THR A 95 -0.06 4.44 27.47
CA THR A 95 -0.51 3.05 27.56
C THR A 95 -1.93 2.89 28.08
N LEU A 96 -2.37 3.75 29.00
CA LEU A 96 -3.75 3.74 29.52
C LEU A 96 -4.76 4.19 28.46
N THR A 97 -4.35 5.12 27.58
CA THR A 97 -5.22 5.68 26.53
C THR A 97 -5.37 4.73 25.34
N LYS A 98 -4.34 3.93 25.06
CA LYS A 98 -4.36 2.93 23.96
C LYS A 98 -4.77 1.52 24.38
N LYS A 99 -5.16 1.32 25.64
CA LYS A 99 -5.60 0.02 26.14
C LYS A 99 -6.82 -0.43 25.32
N ASP A 100 -6.77 -1.66 24.81
CA ASP A 100 -7.83 -2.27 23.99
C ASP A 100 -8.08 -1.58 22.62
N LEU A 101 -7.18 -0.71 22.16
CA LEU A 101 -7.24 -0.08 20.84
C LEU A 101 -6.20 -0.68 19.89
N SER A 102 -6.60 -0.89 18.63
CA SER A 102 -5.69 -1.27 17.54
C SER A 102 -5.10 -0.03 16.87
N ALA A 103 -3.79 -0.05 16.59
CA ALA A 103 -3.11 1.04 15.89
C ALA A 103 -3.74 1.32 14.51
N ASP A 104 -4.10 0.25 13.80
CA ASP A 104 -4.73 0.27 12.48
C ASP A 104 -6.08 1.00 12.51
N CYS A 105 -6.97 0.63 13.43
CA CYS A 105 -8.28 1.25 13.55
C CYS A 105 -8.17 2.74 13.92
N VAL A 106 -7.22 3.09 14.81
CA VAL A 106 -7.01 4.48 15.20
C VAL A 106 -6.45 5.30 14.04
N PHE A 107 -5.49 4.78 13.29
CA PHE A 107 -4.92 5.48 12.13
C PHE A 107 -5.98 5.68 11.04
N SER A 108 -6.77 4.64 10.76
CA SER A 108 -7.89 4.69 9.82
C SER A 108 -8.91 5.77 10.19
N GLU A 109 -9.28 5.86 11.46
CA GLU A 109 -10.22 6.89 11.92
C GLU A 109 -9.64 8.31 11.81
N ILE A 110 -8.35 8.48 12.14
CA ILE A 110 -7.66 9.78 12.01
C ILE A 110 -7.66 10.22 10.55
N MET A 111 -7.17 9.36 9.64
CA MET A 111 -6.96 9.72 8.24
C MET A 111 -8.27 9.70 7.45
N GLY A 112 -9.08 8.66 7.60
CA GLY A 112 -10.29 8.41 6.81
C GLY A 112 -11.54 9.14 7.33
N VAL A 113 -11.58 9.58 8.58
CA VAL A 113 -12.75 10.28 9.16
C VAL A 113 -12.40 11.68 9.63
N ILE A 114 -11.52 11.82 10.64
CA ILE A 114 -11.26 13.12 11.30
C ILE A 114 -10.66 14.13 10.32
N LYS A 115 -9.66 13.70 9.52
CA LYS A 115 -9.00 14.57 8.54
C LYS A 115 -9.73 14.59 7.19
N ALA A 116 -10.22 13.44 6.70
CA ALA A 116 -10.82 13.36 5.36
C ALA A 116 -12.26 13.91 5.25
N THR A 117 -13.06 13.91 6.32
CA THR A 117 -14.47 14.40 6.27
C THR A 117 -14.58 15.93 6.36
N SER A 118 -13.52 16.63 6.00
CA SER A 118 -13.51 18.08 5.82
C SER A 118 -14.59 18.45 4.79
N THR A 119 -15.77 18.91 5.23
CA THR A 119 -16.83 19.37 4.30
C THR A 119 -16.21 20.40 3.35
N SER A 120 -16.62 20.43 2.09
CA SER A 120 -16.06 21.27 1.00
C SER A 120 -15.87 22.78 1.29
N HIS A 121 -16.39 23.28 2.42
CA HIS A 121 -16.21 24.66 2.89
C HIS A 121 -15.15 24.83 4.00
N LEU A 122 -14.80 23.76 4.70
CA LEU A 122 -13.86 23.75 5.80
C LEU A 122 -12.63 22.99 5.30
N SER A 123 -11.64 23.67 4.74
CA SER A 123 -10.32 23.10 4.44
C SER A 123 -9.53 22.80 5.73
N ARG A 124 -10.18 22.15 6.71
CA ARG A 124 -9.65 21.80 8.02
C ARG A 124 -10.24 20.48 8.53
N PRO A 125 -9.48 19.70 9.32
CA PRO A 125 -10.00 18.56 10.05
C PRO A 125 -11.21 18.92 10.94
N LEU A 126 -12.00 17.90 11.26
CA LEU A 126 -13.15 18.03 12.16
C LEU A 126 -12.72 18.50 13.55
N SER A 127 -13.55 19.35 14.17
CA SER A 127 -13.46 19.64 15.60
C SER A 127 -13.94 18.44 16.43
N GLU A 128 -13.65 18.45 17.73
CA GLU A 128 -14.09 17.38 18.63
C GLU A 128 -15.62 17.27 18.64
N ASP A 129 -16.32 18.41 18.71
CA ASP A 129 -17.78 18.47 18.71
C ASP A 129 -18.37 17.97 17.39
N GLU A 130 -17.76 18.33 16.25
CA GLU A 130 -18.18 17.86 14.93
C GLU A 130 -17.99 16.34 14.81
N TYR A 131 -16.86 15.82 15.26
CA TYR A 131 -16.56 14.39 15.27
C TYR A 131 -17.53 13.60 16.18
N GLN A 132 -17.85 14.15 17.35
CA GLN A 132 -18.85 13.57 18.26
C GLN A 132 -20.26 13.58 17.66
N ALA A 133 -20.61 14.62 16.90
CA ALA A 133 -21.90 14.76 16.24
C ALA A 133 -22.08 13.87 15.01
N LEU A 134 -21.00 13.28 14.47
CA LEU A 134 -21.10 12.37 13.32
C LEU A 134 -22.03 11.19 13.63
N SER A 135 -22.92 10.90 12.70
CA SER A 135 -23.73 9.68 12.79
C SER A 135 -22.82 8.43 12.74
N HIS A 136 -23.29 7.33 13.33
CA HIS A 136 -22.63 6.02 13.22
C HIS A 136 -22.49 5.54 11.75
N ARG A 137 -23.22 6.15 10.81
CA ARG A 137 -23.09 5.84 9.37
C ARG A 137 -21.84 6.44 8.74
N VAL A 138 -21.33 7.55 9.27
CA VAL A 138 -20.16 8.27 8.73
C VAL A 138 -18.89 7.83 9.45
N ALA A 139 -19.00 7.54 10.75
CA ALA A 139 -17.90 7.09 11.59
C ALA A 139 -18.31 5.79 12.33
N PRO A 140 -18.21 4.62 11.67
CA PRO A 140 -18.72 3.35 12.19
C PRO A 140 -17.79 2.66 13.17
N ASN A 141 -16.49 2.99 13.18
CA ASN A 141 -15.48 2.25 13.96
C ASN A 141 -15.58 2.51 15.47
N PHE A 142 -15.94 3.73 15.87
CA PHE A 142 -15.96 4.16 17.26
C PHE A 142 -17.26 4.87 17.64
N ARG A 143 -17.78 4.59 18.82
CA ARG A 143 -19.03 5.16 19.32
C ARG A 143 -18.86 6.57 19.87
N ALA A 144 -19.85 7.42 19.63
CA ALA A 144 -19.92 8.75 20.23
C ALA A 144 -19.83 8.67 21.77
N GLY A 145 -19.22 9.69 22.37
CA GLY A 145 -18.93 9.76 23.79
C GLY A 145 -17.48 9.38 24.14
N PRO A 146 -17.24 8.49 25.13
CA PRO A 146 -15.90 8.23 25.66
C PRO A 146 -14.89 7.67 24.65
N GLU A 147 -15.32 6.78 23.75
CA GLU A 147 -14.44 6.18 22.73
C GLU A 147 -13.94 7.25 21.76
N ARG A 148 -14.85 7.99 21.10
CA ARG A 148 -14.47 9.10 20.21
C ARG A 148 -13.67 10.20 20.91
N HIS A 149 -13.95 10.49 22.19
CA HIS A 149 -13.14 11.43 22.98
C HIS A 149 -11.70 10.94 23.11
N THR A 150 -11.52 9.65 23.40
CA THR A 150 -10.21 9.00 23.50
C THR A 150 -9.48 9.05 22.16
N ILE A 151 -10.14 8.71 21.06
CA ILE A 151 -9.56 8.79 19.71
C ILE A 151 -9.15 10.22 19.36
N TYR A 152 -10.00 11.21 19.64
CA TYR A 152 -9.69 12.60 19.34
C TYR A 152 -8.52 13.14 20.19
N ASN A 153 -8.36 12.65 21.43
CA ASN A 153 -7.17 12.95 22.23
C ASN A 153 -5.89 12.32 21.64
N ILE A 154 -5.97 11.11 21.09
CA ILE A 154 -4.86 10.48 20.35
C ILE A 154 -4.54 11.29 19.09
N TYR A 155 -5.55 11.72 18.33
CA TYR A 155 -5.39 12.61 17.17
C TYR A 155 -4.64 13.91 17.54
N LYS A 156 -5.04 14.58 18.63
CA LYS A 156 -4.34 15.78 19.14
C LYS A 156 -2.89 15.48 19.50
N ALA A 157 -2.61 14.34 20.13
CA ALA A 157 -1.25 13.92 20.47
C ALA A 157 -0.41 13.60 19.21
N TYR A 158 -1.02 12.96 18.21
CA TYR A 158 -0.44 12.68 16.91
C TYR A 158 -0.02 13.97 16.19
N GLU A 159 -0.95 14.92 15.99
CA GLU A 159 -0.67 16.20 15.32
C GLU A 159 0.39 17.02 16.08
N LYS A 160 0.37 17.01 17.42
CA LYS A 160 1.38 17.67 18.24
C LYS A 160 2.77 17.08 18.04
N ARG A 161 2.89 15.74 18.07
CA ARG A 161 4.17 15.06 17.86
C ARG A 161 4.68 15.27 16.44
N LYS A 162 3.81 15.12 15.43
CA LYS A 162 4.12 15.35 14.02
C LYS A 162 4.66 16.76 13.78
N SER A 163 4.00 17.76 14.35
CA SER A 163 4.46 19.15 14.31
C SER A 163 5.82 19.34 15.00
N SER A 164 6.06 18.68 16.15
CA SER A 164 7.34 18.78 16.87
C SER A 164 8.52 18.15 16.13
N LEU A 165 8.25 17.17 15.26
CA LEU A 165 9.24 16.51 14.41
C LEU A 165 9.34 17.15 13.02
N CYS A 166 8.57 18.23 12.75
CA CYS A 166 8.45 18.86 11.44
C CYS A 166 8.05 17.87 10.33
N GLU A 167 7.22 16.89 10.67
CA GLU A 167 6.71 15.85 9.78
C GLU A 167 5.37 16.22 9.15
N TRP A 168 4.94 15.46 8.13
CA TRP A 168 3.69 15.68 7.41
C TRP A 168 3.06 14.34 6.99
N ASP A 169 1.74 14.30 6.87
CA ASP A 169 1.02 13.17 6.28
C ASP A 169 0.37 13.55 4.94
N ASP A 170 -0.14 12.54 4.24
CA ASP A 170 -0.62 12.71 2.86
C ASP A 170 -1.76 13.72 2.72
N LEU A 171 -2.59 13.87 3.76
CA LEU A 171 -3.67 14.84 3.77
C LEU A 171 -3.15 16.26 4.01
N ASP A 172 -2.06 16.44 4.75
CA ASP A 172 -1.36 17.73 4.84
C ASP A 172 -0.78 18.13 3.47
N ARG A 173 -0.14 17.18 2.77
CA ARG A 173 0.40 17.41 1.42
C ARG A 173 -0.72 17.78 0.46
N THR A 174 -1.82 17.03 0.46
CA THR A 174 -2.99 17.30 -0.39
C THR A 174 -3.57 18.68 -0.11
N ALA A 175 -3.77 19.04 1.16
CA ALA A 175 -4.26 20.36 1.55
C ALA A 175 -3.30 21.48 1.10
N LYS A 176 -1.99 21.28 1.25
CA LYS A 176 -0.95 22.23 0.79
C LYS A 176 -1.03 22.41 -0.73
N ILE A 177 -1.04 21.33 -1.50
CA ILE A 177 -1.13 21.38 -2.98
C ILE A 177 -2.39 22.16 -3.41
N ARG A 178 -3.55 21.83 -2.83
CA ARG A 178 -4.81 22.52 -3.16
C ARG A 178 -4.77 24.01 -2.81
N SER A 179 -4.18 24.37 -1.67
CA SER A 179 -3.98 25.78 -1.28
C SER A 179 -3.09 26.53 -2.29
N LEU A 180 -1.99 25.91 -2.74
CA LEU A 180 -1.09 26.50 -3.73
C LEU A 180 -1.78 26.67 -5.10
N LEU A 181 -2.60 25.71 -5.53
CA LEU A 181 -3.40 25.80 -6.75
C LEU A 181 -4.43 26.93 -6.67
N ALA A 182 -5.11 27.07 -5.53
CA ALA A 182 -6.09 28.13 -5.32
C ALA A 182 -5.48 29.54 -5.34
N GLN A 183 -4.21 29.68 -4.95
CA GLN A 183 -3.48 30.95 -4.96
C GLN A 183 -3.00 31.36 -6.35
N ASP A 184 -2.78 30.42 -7.27
CA ASP A 184 -2.31 30.68 -8.64
C ASP A 184 -3.28 30.16 -9.69
N GLY A 185 -4.24 31.01 -10.04
CA GLY A 185 -5.23 30.71 -11.07
C GLY A 185 -4.64 30.50 -12.47
N LYS A 186 -3.50 31.13 -12.80
CA LYS A 186 -2.86 30.97 -14.11
C LYS A 186 -2.24 29.58 -14.24
N LEU A 187 -1.54 29.15 -13.20
CA LEU A 187 -0.98 27.82 -13.11
C LEU A 187 -2.06 26.74 -13.13
N SER A 188 -3.13 26.94 -12.35
CA SER A 188 -4.29 26.03 -12.35
C SER A 188 -4.92 25.89 -13.75
N LEU A 189 -5.07 26.99 -14.50
CA LEU A 189 -5.56 26.96 -15.88
C LEU A 189 -4.61 26.21 -16.84
N LEU A 190 -3.31 26.36 -16.63
CA LEU A 190 -2.29 25.69 -17.44
C LEU A 190 -2.30 24.17 -17.18
N LEU A 191 -2.35 23.77 -15.91
CA LEU A 191 -2.47 22.36 -15.51
C LEU A 191 -3.73 21.72 -16.08
N ARG A 192 -4.88 22.40 -15.97
CA ARG A 192 -6.14 21.97 -16.61
C ARG A 192 -6.06 21.91 -18.13
N GLY A 193 -5.16 22.68 -18.73
CA GLY A 193 -4.88 22.63 -20.17
C GLY A 193 -4.08 21.40 -20.59
N GLN A 194 -3.26 20.85 -19.69
CA GLN A 194 -2.40 19.70 -19.94
C GLN A 194 -3.06 18.39 -19.51
N ILE A 195 -3.66 18.36 -18.32
CA ILE A 195 -4.41 17.24 -17.77
C ILE A 195 -5.83 17.33 -18.32
N THR A 196 -6.06 16.62 -19.41
CA THR A 196 -7.36 16.63 -20.10
C THR A 196 -8.34 15.63 -19.49
N GLU A 197 -7.85 14.47 -19.06
CA GLU A 197 -8.65 13.38 -18.49
C GLU A 197 -7.91 12.69 -17.34
N VAL A 198 -8.66 12.19 -16.35
CA VAL A 198 -8.13 11.47 -15.19
C VAL A 198 -8.87 10.15 -15.00
N PHE A 199 -8.13 9.04 -15.04
CA PHE A 199 -8.65 7.71 -14.75
C PHE A 199 -8.06 7.25 -13.42
N VAL A 200 -8.90 6.80 -12.49
CA VAL A 200 -8.47 6.27 -11.19
C VAL A 200 -8.98 4.85 -11.05
N ASP A 201 -8.05 3.92 -11.00
CA ASP A 201 -8.31 2.53 -10.61
C ASP A 201 -8.22 2.39 -9.09
N GLU A 202 -8.85 1.36 -8.54
CA GLU A 202 -8.90 1.08 -7.10
C GLU A 202 -9.29 2.31 -6.25
N VAL A 203 -10.26 3.11 -6.71
CA VAL A 203 -10.66 4.39 -6.10
C VAL A 203 -11.00 4.27 -4.61
N GLN A 204 -11.34 3.09 -4.13
CA GLN A 204 -11.59 2.83 -2.71
C GLN A 204 -10.38 3.00 -1.80
N ASP A 205 -9.16 3.00 -2.35
CA ASP A 205 -7.93 3.26 -1.59
C ASP A 205 -7.58 4.75 -1.52
N GLN A 206 -8.39 5.61 -2.14
CA GLN A 206 -8.15 7.04 -2.23
C GLN A 206 -9.08 7.78 -1.28
N ARG A 207 -8.53 8.77 -0.57
CA ARG A 207 -9.30 9.59 0.36
C ARG A 207 -10.04 10.69 -0.39
N LEU A 208 -11.21 11.09 0.10
CA LEU A 208 -12.04 12.10 -0.58
C LEU A 208 -11.30 13.42 -0.90
N PRO A 209 -10.43 13.98 -0.04
CA PRO A 209 -9.66 15.17 -0.39
C PRO A 209 -8.69 14.99 -1.56
N GLU A 210 -8.18 13.77 -1.77
CA GLU A 210 -7.28 13.42 -2.87
C GLU A 210 -8.05 13.32 -4.18
N ILE A 211 -9.22 12.68 -4.14
CA ILE A 211 -10.17 12.67 -5.26
C ILE A 211 -10.59 14.10 -5.60
N GLU A 212 -10.87 14.93 -4.59
CA GLU A 212 -11.25 16.33 -4.80
C GLU A 212 -10.13 17.14 -5.50
N LEU A 213 -8.87 16.90 -5.13
CA LEU A 213 -7.69 17.46 -5.80
C LEU A 213 -7.64 17.03 -7.27
N LEU A 214 -7.84 15.75 -7.59
CA LEU A 214 -7.87 15.28 -8.98
C LEU A 214 -8.98 15.97 -9.78
N LEU A 215 -10.17 16.11 -9.18
CA LEU A 215 -11.27 16.85 -9.78
C LEU A 215 -10.97 18.36 -9.94
N ASP A 216 -10.07 18.96 -9.14
CA ASP A 216 -9.65 20.36 -9.28
C ASP A 216 -8.79 20.60 -10.53
N LEU A 217 -8.24 19.53 -11.12
CA LEU A 217 -7.26 19.56 -12.20
C LEU A 217 -7.83 19.29 -13.59
N VAL A 218 -9.12 18.95 -13.69
CA VAL A 218 -9.81 18.75 -14.98
C VAL A 218 -10.73 19.93 -15.32
N LYS A 219 -11.06 20.08 -16.61
CA LYS A 219 -11.91 21.19 -17.09
C LYS A 219 -13.41 20.92 -17.00
N ASP A 220 -13.81 19.67 -17.17
CA ASP A 220 -15.19 19.27 -17.38
C ASP A 220 -15.57 18.07 -16.51
N VAL A 221 -16.88 17.88 -16.30
CA VAL A 221 -17.47 16.75 -15.57
C VAL A 221 -17.35 15.42 -16.32
N ASN A 222 -17.03 15.43 -17.61
CA ASN A 222 -16.85 14.22 -18.41
C ASN A 222 -15.38 13.76 -18.51
N CYS A 223 -14.46 14.47 -17.85
CA CYS A 223 -13.02 14.26 -17.96
C CYS A 223 -12.46 13.30 -16.88
N PHE A 224 -13.27 12.45 -16.27
CA PHE A 224 -12.78 11.46 -15.32
C PHE A 224 -13.58 10.16 -15.36
N ALA A 225 -12.94 9.09 -14.92
CA ALA A 225 -13.61 7.83 -14.59
C ALA A 225 -12.97 7.22 -13.34
N PHE A 226 -13.82 6.66 -12.48
CA PHE A 226 -13.43 5.99 -11.24
C PHE A 226 -13.85 4.52 -11.32
N ALA A 227 -12.91 3.60 -11.09
CA ALA A 227 -13.14 2.16 -10.97
C ALA A 227 -12.75 1.70 -9.56
N GLY A 228 -13.50 0.74 -8.99
CA GLY A 228 -13.20 0.21 -7.66
C GLY A 228 -14.30 -0.69 -7.08
N ASP A 229 -13.99 -1.32 -5.94
CA ASP A 229 -14.87 -2.24 -5.21
C ASP A 229 -14.94 -1.88 -3.72
N THR A 230 -16.11 -1.40 -3.28
CA THR A 230 -16.35 -1.01 -1.87
C THR A 230 -16.27 -2.16 -0.87
N ALA A 231 -16.45 -3.40 -1.32
CA ALA A 231 -16.28 -4.59 -0.49
C ALA A 231 -14.80 -4.85 -0.15
N GLN A 232 -13.87 -4.34 -0.99
CA GLN A 232 -12.41 -4.43 -0.79
C GLN A 232 -11.81 -3.20 -0.11
N CYS A 233 -12.65 -2.29 0.39
CA CYS A 233 -12.20 -1.16 1.21
C CYS A 233 -11.78 -1.63 2.62
N ILE A 234 -10.60 -2.26 2.69
CA ILE A 234 -9.94 -2.73 3.91
C ILE A 234 -8.63 -1.98 4.20
N SER A 235 -8.32 -0.92 3.43
CA SER A 235 -7.11 -0.12 3.66
C SER A 235 -7.13 0.52 5.05
N ARG A 236 -5.95 0.63 5.65
CA ARG A 236 -5.73 1.16 7.00
C ARG A 236 -5.96 2.67 7.11
N ASP A 237 -6.29 3.36 6.02
CA ASP A 237 -6.41 4.81 5.96
C ASP A 237 -7.58 5.32 5.09
N SER A 238 -8.47 4.43 4.65
CA SER A 238 -9.62 4.77 3.82
C SER A 238 -10.93 4.19 4.36
N CYS A 239 -11.97 5.04 4.37
CA CYS A 239 -13.36 4.69 4.68
C CYS A 239 -14.27 4.96 3.46
N PHE A 240 -13.84 4.52 2.27
CA PHE A 240 -14.48 4.87 1.01
C PHE A 240 -15.86 4.23 0.79
N ARG A 241 -16.77 5.01 0.18
CA ARG A 241 -18.04 4.57 -0.41
C ARG A 241 -18.34 5.35 -1.69
N PHE A 242 -18.96 4.71 -2.67
CA PHE A 242 -19.44 5.41 -3.87
C PHE A 242 -20.49 6.47 -3.54
N GLN A 243 -21.28 6.26 -2.48
CA GLN A 243 -22.20 7.30 -2.00
C GLN A 243 -21.48 8.59 -1.59
N ASP A 244 -20.34 8.49 -0.90
CA ASP A 244 -19.57 9.68 -0.50
C ASP A 244 -18.91 10.35 -1.70
N LEU A 245 -18.41 9.56 -2.65
CA LEU A 245 -17.91 10.06 -3.93
C LEU A 245 -19.00 10.82 -4.71
N LYS A 246 -20.22 10.26 -4.81
CA LYS A 246 -21.38 10.93 -5.43
C LYS A 246 -21.72 12.24 -4.73
N ASN A 247 -21.67 12.27 -3.40
CA ASN A 247 -21.93 13.49 -2.62
C ASN A 247 -20.85 14.56 -2.88
N LEU A 248 -19.57 14.19 -2.87
CA LEU A 248 -18.46 15.08 -3.22
C LEU A 248 -18.64 15.65 -4.62
N PHE A 249 -18.96 14.78 -5.58
CA PHE A 249 -19.20 15.15 -6.97
C PHE A 249 -20.34 16.16 -7.10
N TYR A 250 -21.47 15.86 -6.46
CA TYR A 250 -22.63 16.74 -6.46
C TYR A 250 -22.30 18.13 -5.89
N GLN A 251 -21.66 18.19 -4.71
CA GLN A 251 -21.29 19.46 -4.06
C GLN A 251 -20.38 20.32 -4.95
N LYS A 252 -19.48 19.69 -5.71
CA LYS A 252 -18.54 20.39 -6.58
C LYS A 252 -19.21 20.99 -7.82
N TYR A 253 -20.14 20.27 -8.42
CA TYR A 253 -20.70 20.63 -9.74
C TYR A 253 -22.15 21.13 -9.70
N GLU A 254 -22.86 21.08 -8.56
CA GLU A 254 -24.24 21.57 -8.43
C GLU A 254 -24.38 23.03 -8.87
N LYS A 255 -23.46 23.92 -8.44
CA LYS A 255 -23.49 25.33 -8.83
C LYS A 255 -23.32 25.50 -10.35
N LEU A 256 -22.42 24.73 -10.96
CA LEU A 256 -22.17 24.77 -12.39
C LEU A 256 -23.41 24.27 -13.17
N GLY A 257 -24.01 23.16 -12.73
CA GLY A 257 -25.25 22.64 -13.31
C GLY A 257 -26.42 23.62 -13.20
N ASN A 258 -26.54 24.34 -12.09
CA ASN A 258 -27.58 25.36 -11.91
C ASN A 258 -27.36 26.59 -12.81
N VAL A 259 -26.11 27.03 -13.01
CA VAL A 259 -25.77 28.18 -13.87
C VAL A 259 -25.97 27.86 -15.35
N THR A 260 -25.61 26.65 -15.77
CA THR A 260 -25.74 26.19 -17.17
C THR A 260 -27.16 25.71 -17.52
N GLY A 261 -27.99 25.43 -16.51
CA GLY A 261 -29.32 24.83 -16.70
C GLY A 261 -29.29 23.31 -16.85
N GLU A 262 -28.11 22.69 -16.79
CA GLU A 262 -27.89 21.26 -16.95
C GLU A 262 -27.66 20.59 -15.59
N LYS A 263 -28.75 20.27 -14.88
CA LYS A 263 -28.67 19.64 -13.55
C LYS A 263 -27.94 18.29 -13.54
N ASP A 264 -27.95 17.59 -14.68
CA ASP A 264 -27.29 16.29 -14.81
C ASP A 264 -25.75 16.38 -14.78
N LEU A 265 -25.15 17.57 -14.96
CA LEU A 265 -23.70 17.75 -14.80
C LEU A 265 -23.19 17.40 -13.40
N ALA A 266 -24.04 17.52 -12.37
CA ALA A 266 -23.70 17.19 -11.00
C ALA A 266 -23.93 15.71 -10.65
N LYS A 267 -24.31 14.88 -11.64
CA LYS A 267 -24.65 13.47 -11.44
C LYS A 267 -23.52 12.57 -11.94
N LEU A 268 -22.96 11.79 -11.02
CA LEU A 268 -22.01 10.74 -11.35
C LEU A 268 -22.76 9.48 -11.80
N ASN A 269 -22.54 9.06 -13.05
CA ASN A 269 -23.12 7.83 -13.59
C ASN A 269 -22.40 6.60 -13.02
N LEU A 270 -23.17 5.59 -12.61
CA LEU A 270 -22.66 4.32 -12.10
C LEU A 270 -22.88 3.23 -13.15
N PHE A 271 -21.81 2.53 -13.50
CA PHE A 271 -21.84 1.35 -14.35
C PHE A 271 -21.22 0.18 -13.60
N THR A 272 -21.88 -0.99 -13.61
CA THR A 272 -21.44 -2.17 -12.85
C THR A 272 -20.92 -3.25 -13.78
N LEU A 273 -19.69 -3.70 -13.55
CA LEU A 273 -19.09 -4.87 -14.22
C LEU A 273 -19.50 -6.12 -13.45
N SER A 274 -20.45 -6.89 -13.98
CA SER A 274 -20.99 -8.08 -13.31
C SER A 274 -20.43 -9.40 -13.82
N LYS A 275 -19.43 -9.38 -14.71
CA LYS A 275 -18.86 -10.58 -15.32
C LYS A 275 -17.41 -10.76 -14.87
N ASN A 276 -17.12 -11.91 -14.26
CA ASN A 276 -15.79 -12.27 -13.78
C ASN A 276 -15.15 -13.29 -14.73
N TYR A 277 -13.94 -13.00 -15.20
CA TYR A 277 -13.19 -13.86 -16.12
C TYR A 277 -12.06 -14.64 -15.43
N ARG A 278 -11.87 -14.45 -14.13
CA ARG A 278 -10.71 -14.95 -13.36
C ARG A 278 -11.06 -16.13 -12.45
N THR A 279 -12.27 -16.12 -11.89
CA THR A 279 -12.75 -17.06 -10.87
C THR A 279 -14.08 -17.70 -11.29
N HIS A 280 -14.29 -18.97 -10.93
CA HIS A 280 -15.50 -19.72 -11.26
C HIS A 280 -16.67 -19.47 -10.29
N ASN A 281 -17.89 -19.85 -10.68
CA ASN A 281 -19.12 -19.56 -9.90
C ASN A 281 -19.16 -20.19 -8.50
N GLY A 282 -18.50 -21.33 -8.27
CA GLY A 282 -18.42 -21.94 -6.93
C GLY A 282 -17.87 -20.98 -5.85
N ILE A 283 -16.73 -20.33 -6.10
CA ILE A 283 -16.15 -19.33 -5.19
C ILE A 283 -16.95 -18.02 -5.21
N LEU A 284 -17.39 -17.57 -6.39
CA LEU A 284 -18.15 -16.32 -6.53
C LEU A 284 -19.49 -16.34 -5.79
N LYS A 285 -20.15 -17.50 -5.68
CA LYS A 285 -21.37 -17.66 -4.86
C LYS A 285 -21.10 -17.36 -3.39
N LEU A 286 -19.98 -17.82 -2.85
CA LEU A 286 -19.57 -17.51 -1.48
C LEU A 286 -19.25 -16.02 -1.32
N ALA A 287 -18.48 -15.44 -2.24
CA ALA A 287 -18.17 -14.01 -2.23
C ALA A 287 -19.44 -13.14 -2.28
N ALA A 288 -20.36 -13.45 -3.19
CA ALA A 288 -21.65 -12.76 -3.31
C ALA A 288 -22.48 -12.90 -2.04
N LYS A 289 -22.51 -14.08 -1.40
CA LYS A 289 -23.23 -14.29 -0.15
C LYS A 289 -22.68 -13.43 1.00
N VAL A 290 -21.36 -13.27 1.08
CA VAL A 290 -20.72 -12.38 2.07
C VAL A 290 -21.13 -10.93 1.82
N VAL A 291 -21.11 -10.45 0.58
CA VAL A 291 -21.55 -9.08 0.23
C VAL A 291 -23.03 -8.87 0.57
N ASP A 292 -23.90 -9.83 0.24
CA ASP A 292 -25.33 -9.76 0.58
C ASP A 292 -25.56 -9.64 2.10
N ILE A 293 -24.76 -10.37 2.89
CA ILE A 293 -24.79 -10.30 4.35
C ILE A 293 -24.33 -8.92 4.83
N ILE A 294 -23.22 -8.38 4.31
CA ILE A 294 -22.75 -7.04 4.67
C ILE A 294 -23.84 -6.01 4.35
N TYR A 295 -24.45 -6.11 3.17
CA TYR A 295 -25.51 -5.21 2.76
C TYR A 295 -26.76 -5.31 3.65
N ALA A 296 -27.16 -6.52 4.05
CA ALA A 296 -28.33 -6.72 4.91
C ALA A 296 -28.09 -6.28 6.36
N ALA A 297 -26.92 -6.60 6.93
CA ALA A 297 -26.60 -6.31 8.33
C ALA A 297 -26.08 -4.87 8.54
N PHE A 298 -25.32 -4.35 7.56
CA PHE A 298 -24.63 -3.06 7.62
C PHE A 298 -24.90 -2.22 6.35
N PRO A 299 -26.16 -1.88 6.03
CA PRO A 299 -26.54 -1.27 4.75
C PRO A 299 -25.91 0.08 4.43
N TYR A 300 -25.22 0.72 5.39
CA TYR A 300 -24.62 2.04 5.22
C TYR A 300 -23.11 2.00 4.98
N VAL A 301 -22.46 0.83 5.03
CA VAL A 301 -20.98 0.71 4.94
C VAL A 301 -20.49 0.21 3.57
N ILE A 302 -21.43 -0.18 2.71
CA ILE A 302 -21.17 -0.78 1.39
C ILE A 302 -22.26 -0.33 0.41
N ASP A 303 -21.89 -0.18 -0.85
CA ASP A 303 -22.84 0.09 -1.93
C ASP A 303 -23.43 -1.23 -2.47
N LYS A 304 -24.71 -1.22 -2.86
CA LYS A 304 -25.33 -2.39 -3.49
C LYS A 304 -24.95 -2.47 -4.96
N LEU A 305 -24.12 -3.45 -5.30
CA LEU A 305 -23.73 -3.76 -6.67
C LEU A 305 -24.39 -5.06 -7.15
N ALA A 306 -24.42 -5.28 -8.46
CA ALA A 306 -24.87 -6.56 -9.02
C ALA A 306 -23.83 -7.65 -8.68
N PRO A 307 -24.25 -8.88 -8.34
CA PRO A 307 -23.33 -9.96 -8.06
C PRO A 307 -22.51 -10.31 -9.31
N GLU A 308 -21.25 -10.66 -9.10
CA GLU A 308 -20.38 -11.14 -10.16
C GLU A 308 -20.73 -12.57 -10.58
N LEU A 309 -20.69 -12.82 -11.89
CA LEU A 309 -20.94 -14.12 -12.49
C LEU A 309 -19.74 -14.53 -13.36
N GLY A 310 -19.23 -15.72 -13.11
CA GLY A 310 -18.18 -16.36 -13.89
C GLY A 310 -18.72 -17.06 -15.12
N ASP A 311 -17.83 -17.37 -16.07
CA ASP A 311 -18.17 -18.12 -17.28
C ASP A 311 -18.45 -19.61 -17.03
N PHE A 312 -17.93 -20.15 -15.93
CA PHE A 312 -17.99 -21.58 -15.63
C PHE A 312 -18.36 -21.83 -14.17
N ASP A 313 -19.02 -22.95 -13.93
CA ASP A 313 -19.16 -23.51 -12.60
C ASP A 313 -17.87 -24.18 -12.15
N GLY A 314 -17.72 -24.32 -10.83
CA GLY A 314 -16.59 -24.99 -10.21
C GLY A 314 -16.97 -25.47 -8.81
N PRO A 315 -16.06 -26.15 -8.10
CA PRO A 315 -16.35 -26.75 -6.81
C PRO A 315 -16.75 -25.70 -5.77
N ALA A 316 -17.56 -26.12 -4.79
CA ALA A 316 -17.81 -25.30 -3.62
C ALA A 316 -16.53 -25.17 -2.78
N PRO A 317 -16.27 -24.02 -2.14
CA PRO A 317 -15.20 -23.89 -1.16
C PRO A 317 -15.34 -24.94 -0.05
N ILE A 318 -14.21 -25.49 0.42
CA ILE A 318 -14.18 -26.56 1.41
C ILE A 318 -13.68 -26.01 2.74
N ILE A 319 -14.44 -26.22 3.83
CA ILE A 319 -14.02 -25.93 5.20
C ILE A 319 -13.60 -27.21 5.90
N PHE A 320 -12.32 -27.32 6.23
CA PHE A 320 -11.78 -28.34 7.14
C PHE A 320 -11.95 -27.86 8.58
N SER A 321 -12.96 -28.40 9.26
CA SER A 321 -13.35 -28.01 10.62
C SER A 321 -12.83 -28.99 11.67
N GLY A 322 -12.09 -28.52 12.66
CA GLY A 322 -11.44 -29.36 13.68
C GLY A 322 -10.03 -29.80 13.31
N PHE A 323 -9.37 -29.08 12.40
CA PHE A 323 -8.04 -29.43 11.89
C PHE A 323 -7.02 -28.34 12.20
N SER A 324 -5.84 -28.73 12.64
CA SER A 324 -4.71 -27.80 12.77
C SER A 324 -3.97 -27.64 11.44
N SER A 325 -2.95 -26.78 11.42
CA SER A 325 -2.03 -26.61 10.30
C SER A 325 -1.30 -27.90 9.90
N GLN A 326 -1.39 -28.98 10.70
CA GLN A 326 -0.90 -30.31 10.37
C GLN A 326 -1.52 -30.91 9.11
N VAL A 327 -2.73 -30.48 8.72
CA VAL A 327 -3.33 -30.84 7.43
C VAL A 327 -2.51 -30.34 6.25
N LEU A 328 -1.67 -29.33 6.47
CA LEU A 328 -0.81 -28.70 5.47
C LEU A 328 0.64 -29.19 5.52
N THR A 329 1.05 -29.95 6.54
CA THR A 329 2.47 -30.31 6.77
C THR A 329 2.81 -31.72 6.29
N TYR A 330 3.92 -31.83 5.55
CA TYR A 330 4.50 -33.10 5.09
C TYR A 330 4.86 -34.03 6.26
N ARG A 331 4.40 -35.29 6.23
CA ARG A 331 4.90 -36.37 7.10
C ARG A 331 5.55 -37.47 6.26
N LYS A 332 6.85 -37.70 6.48
CA LYS A 332 7.63 -38.75 5.83
C LYS A 332 7.22 -40.13 6.37
N GLU A 333 6.66 -40.95 5.48
CA GLU A 333 6.29 -42.37 5.53
C GLU A 333 5.88 -43.02 6.88
N GLY A 334 4.63 -43.48 6.94
CA GLY A 334 4.15 -44.47 7.91
C GLY A 334 2.64 -44.68 7.91
N THR A 335 1.83 -43.63 7.72
CA THR A 335 0.37 -43.71 7.72
C THR A 335 -0.24 -42.55 6.93
N THR A 336 -0.86 -42.91 5.79
CA THR A 336 -1.97 -42.27 5.05
C THR A 336 -2.16 -40.73 5.04
N THR A 337 -2.30 -40.23 3.80
CA THR A 337 -2.81 -38.94 3.26
C THR A 337 -1.84 -37.75 3.24
N VAL A 338 -1.65 -37.20 2.03
CA VAL A 338 -0.48 -36.43 1.55
C VAL A 338 -0.90 -34.99 1.22
N VAL A 339 -0.15 -33.98 1.68
CA VAL A 339 -0.09 -32.66 1.03
C VAL A 339 1.40 -32.26 0.87
N SER A 340 1.73 -31.70 -0.29
CA SER A 340 3.10 -31.43 -0.78
C SER A 340 3.63 -30.07 -0.36
N GLU A 341 4.92 -29.86 -0.66
CA GLU A 341 5.51 -28.53 -0.89
C GLU A 341 4.51 -27.58 -1.60
N PHE A 342 4.39 -26.35 -1.10
CA PHE A 342 3.54 -25.31 -1.68
C PHE A 342 4.22 -24.69 -2.91
N GLY A 343 3.45 -24.47 -3.97
CA GLY A 343 3.91 -23.83 -5.19
C GLY A 343 3.84 -22.30 -5.14
N ALA A 344 4.36 -21.63 -6.17
CA ALA A 344 4.35 -20.18 -6.30
C ALA A 344 2.93 -19.57 -6.38
N ASP A 345 1.98 -20.32 -6.91
CA ASP A 345 0.56 -19.92 -7.02
C ASP A 345 -0.34 -20.54 -5.95
N GLN A 346 0.25 -21.00 -4.85
CA GLN A 346 -0.48 -21.46 -3.67
C GLN A 346 -0.12 -20.59 -2.47
N VAL A 347 -1.12 -20.13 -1.73
CA VAL A 347 -0.91 -19.21 -0.60
C VAL A 347 -1.72 -19.58 0.62
N LEU A 348 -1.13 -19.34 1.79
CA LEU A 348 -1.84 -19.37 3.05
C LEU A 348 -2.14 -17.94 3.51
N ILE A 349 -3.42 -17.64 3.72
CA ILE A 349 -3.90 -16.33 4.18
C ILE A 349 -4.35 -16.44 5.65
N VAL A 350 -3.82 -15.55 6.49
CA VAL A 350 -4.20 -15.39 7.91
C VAL A 350 -4.81 -14.02 8.18
N ARG A 351 -5.58 -13.91 9.27
CA ARG A 351 -6.29 -12.66 9.61
C ARG A 351 -5.35 -11.49 9.90
N ASP A 352 -4.28 -11.72 10.65
CA ASP A 352 -3.38 -10.66 11.12
C ASP A 352 -1.93 -11.13 11.29
N GLU A 353 -1.07 -10.16 11.62
CA GLU A 353 0.37 -10.36 11.76
C GLU A 353 0.73 -11.31 12.92
N GLU A 354 -0.03 -11.29 14.02
CA GLU A 354 0.19 -12.21 15.13
C GLU A 354 -0.04 -13.66 14.69
N SER A 355 -1.12 -13.90 13.96
CA SER A 355 -1.45 -15.20 13.39
C SER A 355 -0.41 -15.65 12.37
N ARG A 356 0.10 -14.72 11.55
CA ARG A 356 1.17 -14.97 10.57
C ARG A 356 2.42 -15.47 11.29
N LEU A 357 2.91 -14.71 12.26
CA LEU A 357 4.11 -15.05 13.02
C LEU A 357 3.98 -16.36 13.79
N SER A 358 2.81 -16.63 14.36
CA SER A 358 2.53 -17.89 15.07
C SER A 358 2.60 -19.08 14.10
N LEU A 359 1.96 -18.95 12.94
CA LEU A 359 1.91 -20.02 11.96
C LEU A 359 3.25 -20.24 11.24
N THR A 360 4.00 -19.18 10.95
CA THR A 360 5.37 -19.28 10.42
C THR A 360 6.29 -20.06 11.37
N LYS A 361 6.12 -19.91 12.70
CA LYS A 361 6.88 -20.71 13.68
C LYS A 361 6.50 -22.20 13.64
N GLU A 362 5.26 -22.52 13.29
CA GLU A 362 4.77 -23.90 13.24
C GLU A 362 5.13 -24.59 11.92
N LEU A 363 4.94 -23.92 10.78
CA LEU A 363 5.15 -24.49 9.44
C LEU A 363 6.55 -24.25 8.89
N GLY A 364 7.31 -23.33 9.48
CA GLY A 364 8.64 -22.91 9.01
C GLY A 364 8.59 -21.78 7.98
N GLU A 365 9.77 -21.33 7.55
CA GLU A 365 9.95 -20.22 6.60
C GLU A 365 9.80 -20.64 5.12
N ASP A 366 9.48 -21.90 4.88
CA ASP A 366 9.37 -22.50 3.55
C ASP A 366 7.96 -22.43 2.93
N VAL A 367 7.02 -21.75 3.58
CA VAL A 367 5.62 -21.60 3.13
C VAL A 367 5.28 -20.12 2.94
N LEU A 368 4.60 -19.80 1.83
CA LEU A 368 4.12 -18.45 1.56
C LEU A 368 2.87 -18.16 2.41
N ILE A 369 3.06 -17.36 3.47
CA ILE A 369 1.99 -16.93 4.38
C ILE A 369 1.81 -15.42 4.28
N LEU A 370 0.59 -14.98 3.96
CA LEU A 370 0.18 -13.58 3.87
C LEU A 370 -0.87 -13.24 4.91
N THR A 371 -0.87 -12.01 5.39
CA THR A 371 -2.08 -11.42 5.97
C THR A 371 -3.10 -11.09 4.87
N ILE A 372 -4.37 -10.94 5.25
CA ILE A 372 -5.43 -10.56 4.30
C ILE A 372 -5.08 -9.25 3.58
N LEU A 373 -4.53 -8.26 4.30
CA LEU A 373 -4.13 -6.99 3.72
C LEU A 373 -2.99 -7.13 2.72
N GLU A 374 -1.96 -7.94 3.01
CA GLU A 374 -0.85 -8.20 2.07
C GLU A 374 -1.32 -8.99 0.85
N SER A 375 -2.35 -9.82 0.97
CA SER A 375 -2.91 -10.55 -0.18
C SER A 375 -3.76 -9.68 -1.10
N LYS A 376 -4.16 -8.48 -0.66
CA LYS A 376 -5.01 -7.57 -1.45
C LYS A 376 -4.26 -7.12 -2.70
N GLY A 377 -4.94 -7.15 -3.85
CA GLY A 377 -4.33 -6.90 -5.15
C GLY A 377 -3.55 -8.08 -5.72
N MET A 378 -3.47 -9.21 -5.00
CA MET A 378 -2.87 -10.45 -5.50
C MET A 378 -3.92 -11.50 -5.82
N GLU A 379 -3.50 -12.50 -6.60
CA GLU A 379 -4.32 -13.63 -6.99
C GLU A 379 -3.49 -14.91 -7.00
N PHE A 380 -4.15 -16.03 -6.68
CA PHE A 380 -3.53 -17.34 -6.55
C PHE A 380 -4.45 -18.41 -7.12
N GLN A 381 -3.85 -19.49 -7.61
CA GLN A 381 -4.62 -20.62 -8.12
C GLN A 381 -5.33 -21.34 -6.97
N ASP A 382 -4.61 -21.61 -5.88
CA ASP A 382 -5.16 -22.24 -4.68
C ASP A 382 -4.92 -21.37 -3.44
N VAL A 383 -5.96 -21.12 -2.65
CA VAL A 383 -5.92 -20.29 -1.44
C VAL A 383 -6.35 -21.11 -0.22
N PHE A 384 -5.56 -21.02 0.84
CA PHE A 384 -5.84 -21.62 2.14
C PHE A 384 -6.04 -20.51 3.18
N ILE A 385 -7.26 -20.31 3.64
CA ILE A 385 -7.57 -19.38 4.73
C ILE A 385 -7.44 -20.14 6.05
N TYR A 386 -6.56 -19.69 6.95
CA TYR A 386 -6.29 -20.40 8.21
C TYR A 386 -6.84 -19.66 9.43
N ASN A 387 -7.62 -20.38 10.25
CA ASN A 387 -8.22 -19.95 11.52
C ASN A 387 -8.87 -18.57 11.45
N PHE A 388 -9.57 -18.30 10.35
CA PHE A 388 -10.24 -17.01 10.18
C PHE A 388 -11.37 -16.84 11.20
N PHE A 389 -12.25 -17.84 11.31
CA PHE A 389 -13.38 -17.80 12.23
C PHE A 389 -12.95 -18.07 13.68
N THR A 390 -12.01 -18.99 13.88
CA THR A 390 -11.49 -19.31 15.21
C THR A 390 -10.67 -18.17 15.80
N GLY A 391 -9.81 -17.55 14.99
CA GLY A 391 -9.00 -16.39 15.37
C GLY A 391 -9.74 -15.05 15.36
N SER A 392 -11.03 -15.03 15.02
CA SER A 392 -11.81 -13.80 14.97
C SER A 392 -12.19 -13.31 16.38
N PRO A 393 -12.06 -12.01 16.69
CA PRO A 393 -12.64 -11.45 17.91
C PRO A 393 -14.18 -11.41 17.87
N CYS A 394 -14.77 -11.54 16.67
CA CYS A 394 -16.20 -11.39 16.42
C CYS A 394 -17.01 -12.69 16.43
N GLN A 395 -16.54 -13.77 17.08
CA GLN A 395 -17.26 -15.06 17.11
C GLN A 395 -18.71 -14.95 17.61
N VAL A 396 -18.97 -14.10 18.60
CA VAL A 396 -20.33 -13.83 19.10
C VAL A 396 -21.18 -13.14 18.02
N GLY A 397 -20.58 -12.24 17.25
CA GLY A 397 -21.20 -11.55 16.12
C GLY A 397 -21.59 -12.52 15.02
N PHE A 398 -20.71 -13.44 14.63
CA PHE A 398 -21.02 -14.50 13.65
C PHE A 398 -22.19 -15.38 14.11
N ARG A 399 -22.23 -15.77 15.39
CA ARG A 399 -23.38 -16.53 15.95
C ARG A 399 -24.67 -15.72 15.93
N ALA A 400 -24.62 -14.43 16.29
CA ALA A 400 -25.79 -13.56 16.24
C ALA A 400 -26.31 -13.37 14.80
N LEU A 401 -25.39 -13.26 13.84
CA LEU A 401 -25.71 -13.19 12.42
C LEU A 401 -26.37 -14.49 11.92
N ALA A 402 -25.82 -15.65 12.28
CA ALA A 402 -26.41 -16.95 11.94
C ALA A 402 -27.84 -17.09 12.48
N ASN A 403 -28.06 -16.74 13.75
CA ASN A 403 -29.41 -16.71 14.33
C ASN A 403 -30.35 -15.76 13.58
N SER A 404 -29.85 -14.61 13.10
CA SER A 404 -30.64 -13.68 12.31
C SER A 404 -31.05 -14.27 10.97
N GLN A 405 -30.13 -14.92 10.27
CA GLN A 405 -30.38 -15.54 8.96
C GLN A 405 -31.29 -16.78 9.05
N VAL A 406 -31.08 -17.62 10.07
CA VAL A 406 -31.76 -18.91 10.21
C VAL A 406 -33.10 -18.77 10.96
N ASN A 407 -33.11 -18.03 12.07
CA ASN A 407 -34.26 -17.92 12.97
C ASN A 407 -35.02 -16.60 12.83
N GLY A 408 -34.55 -15.66 11.99
CA GLY A 408 -35.19 -14.36 11.80
C GLY A 408 -35.04 -13.41 12.99
N THR A 409 -34.10 -13.64 13.90
CA THR A 409 -33.86 -12.74 15.03
C THR A 409 -33.31 -11.39 14.56
N LEU A 410 -33.66 -10.30 15.25
CA LEU A 410 -33.13 -8.97 14.92
C LEU A 410 -31.61 -8.93 15.16
N PHE A 411 -30.84 -8.54 14.15
CA PHE A 411 -29.40 -8.34 14.26
C PHE A 411 -29.08 -6.92 14.73
N ASP A 412 -28.32 -6.80 15.81
CA ASP A 412 -27.87 -5.51 16.35
C ASP A 412 -26.52 -5.13 15.75
N ASN A 413 -26.56 -4.38 14.65
CA ASN A 413 -25.36 -3.92 13.96
C ASN A 413 -24.53 -2.88 14.75
N THR A 414 -25.12 -2.22 15.74
CA THR A 414 -24.39 -1.27 16.60
C THR A 414 -23.58 -2.02 17.64
N LYS A 415 -24.13 -3.12 18.16
CA LYS A 415 -23.42 -4.02 19.07
C LYS A 415 -22.28 -4.78 18.40
N TYR A 416 -22.46 -5.18 17.14
CA TYR A 416 -21.49 -5.99 16.38
C TYR A 416 -20.87 -5.23 15.21
N ALA A 417 -20.53 -3.95 15.39
CA ALA A 417 -20.00 -3.09 14.32
C ALA A 417 -18.71 -3.66 13.69
N GLU A 418 -17.82 -4.23 14.51
CA GLU A 418 -16.56 -4.84 14.07
C GLU A 418 -16.75 -6.04 13.13
N LEU A 419 -17.91 -6.72 13.19
CA LEU A 419 -18.21 -7.84 12.29
C LEU A 419 -18.24 -7.38 10.82
N CYS A 420 -18.58 -6.12 10.56
CA CYS A 420 -18.49 -5.58 9.20
C CYS A 420 -17.06 -5.65 8.65
N VAL A 421 -16.06 -5.29 9.46
CA VAL A 421 -14.65 -5.32 9.06
C VAL A 421 -14.22 -6.76 8.80
N GLU A 422 -14.62 -7.68 9.68
CA GLU A 422 -14.36 -9.11 9.50
C GLU A 422 -15.00 -9.67 8.22
N LEU A 423 -16.24 -9.29 7.90
CA LEU A 423 -16.90 -9.73 6.66
C LEU A 423 -16.21 -9.17 5.41
N LYS A 424 -15.73 -7.91 5.42
CA LYS A 424 -14.92 -7.35 4.32
C LYS A 424 -13.58 -8.07 4.18
N ASN A 425 -12.91 -8.36 5.29
CA ASN A 425 -11.68 -9.16 5.31
C ASN A 425 -11.90 -10.55 4.73
N LEU A 426 -13.00 -11.22 5.10
CA LEU A 426 -13.38 -12.52 4.54
C LEU A 426 -13.61 -12.43 3.03
N TYR A 427 -14.34 -11.41 2.55
CA TYR A 427 -14.56 -11.19 1.13
C TYR A 427 -13.24 -11.00 0.35
N VAL A 428 -12.32 -10.18 0.88
CA VAL A 428 -11.00 -10.00 0.26
C VAL A 428 -10.25 -11.33 0.18
N ALA A 429 -10.20 -12.10 1.27
CA ALA A 429 -9.53 -13.40 1.30
C ALA A 429 -10.12 -14.41 0.31
N ILE A 430 -11.46 -14.50 0.22
CA ILE A 430 -12.16 -15.36 -0.74
C ILE A 430 -11.79 -15.01 -2.18
N THR A 431 -11.79 -13.71 -2.51
CA THR A 431 -11.58 -13.22 -3.88
C THR A 431 -10.14 -13.31 -4.37
N ARG A 432 -9.19 -13.76 -3.52
CA ARG A 432 -7.82 -14.06 -3.95
C ARG A 432 -7.72 -15.36 -4.74
N SER A 433 -8.71 -16.25 -4.61
CA SER A 433 -8.71 -17.56 -5.25
C SER A 433 -9.29 -17.54 -6.66
N ARG A 434 -8.55 -18.13 -7.61
CA ARG A 434 -8.99 -18.36 -8.99
C ARG A 434 -9.50 -19.79 -9.21
N GLY A 435 -8.95 -20.75 -8.46
CA GLY A 435 -9.19 -22.18 -8.61
C GLY A 435 -9.79 -22.83 -7.36
N MET A 436 -8.96 -23.19 -6.38
CA MET A 436 -9.43 -23.86 -5.17
C MET A 436 -9.41 -22.93 -3.96
N LEU A 437 -10.47 -23.00 -3.14
CA LEU A 437 -10.56 -22.26 -1.88
C LEU A 437 -10.80 -23.23 -0.73
N TYR A 438 -9.83 -23.27 0.19
CA TYR A 438 -9.87 -24.06 1.41
C TYR A 438 -9.88 -23.14 2.62
N ILE A 439 -10.71 -23.45 3.61
CA ILE A 439 -10.72 -22.77 4.92
C ILE A 439 -10.40 -23.82 5.99
N ILE A 440 -9.36 -23.60 6.77
CA ILE A 440 -8.89 -24.54 7.79
C ILE A 440 -9.12 -23.93 9.16
N GLU A 441 -9.90 -24.61 9.98
CA GLU A 441 -10.32 -24.15 11.29
C GLU A 441 -10.02 -25.22 12.33
N ASN A 442 -9.26 -24.85 13.36
CA ASN A 442 -8.88 -25.77 14.43
C ASN A 442 -10.02 -26.04 15.42
N ASP A 443 -10.93 -25.09 15.62
CA ASP A 443 -12.11 -25.23 16.47
C ASP A 443 -13.38 -25.39 15.64
N THR A 444 -14.15 -26.42 15.96
CA THR A 444 -15.45 -26.69 15.33
C THR A 444 -16.55 -25.72 15.79
N ALA A 445 -16.42 -25.11 16.97
CA ALA A 445 -17.47 -24.29 17.56
C ALA A 445 -17.76 -22.98 16.80
N PRO A 446 -16.74 -22.20 16.37
CA PRO A 446 -16.95 -21.04 15.50
C PRO A 446 -17.54 -21.43 14.13
N VAL A 447 -17.10 -22.57 13.57
CA VAL A 447 -17.55 -23.06 12.25
C VAL A 447 -19.02 -23.44 12.25
N LYS A 448 -19.57 -23.88 13.38
CA LYS A 448 -20.99 -24.24 13.48
C LYS A 448 -21.92 -23.12 12.98
N ALA A 449 -21.66 -21.87 13.34
CA ALA A 449 -22.46 -20.74 12.87
C ALA A 449 -22.41 -20.57 11.35
N ILE A 450 -21.26 -20.87 10.75
CA ILE A 450 -21.03 -20.80 9.30
C ILE A 450 -21.73 -21.97 8.60
N SER A 451 -21.65 -23.17 9.18
CA SER A 451 -22.38 -24.36 8.73
C SER A 451 -23.89 -24.14 8.69
N ASP A 452 -24.44 -23.56 9.76
CA ASP A 452 -25.87 -23.27 9.86
C ASP A 452 -26.34 -22.28 8.77
N MET A 453 -25.47 -21.33 8.37
CA MET A 453 -25.79 -20.33 7.35
C MET A 453 -25.59 -20.82 5.91
N TRP A 454 -24.50 -21.54 5.64
CA TRP A 454 -23.98 -21.78 4.28
C TRP A 454 -23.73 -23.25 3.95
N GLY A 455 -23.75 -24.14 4.94
CA GLY A 455 -23.46 -25.57 4.78
C GLY A 455 -24.63 -26.37 4.19
N MET A 456 -24.47 -27.69 4.15
CA MET A 456 -25.39 -28.63 3.48
C MET A 456 -26.85 -28.59 3.96
N LEU A 457 -27.10 -28.16 5.20
CA LEU A 457 -28.45 -28.04 5.76
C LEU A 457 -29.09 -26.66 5.50
N ALA A 458 -28.34 -25.72 4.94
CA ALA A 458 -28.86 -24.42 4.55
C ALA A 458 -29.78 -24.53 3.33
N LYS A 459 -30.62 -23.51 3.14
CA LYS A 459 -31.55 -23.45 2.00
C LYS A 459 -30.84 -23.43 0.64
N ASP A 460 -29.64 -22.85 0.59
CA ASP A 460 -28.80 -22.73 -0.60
C ASP A 460 -27.34 -23.03 -0.16
N PRO A 461 -26.91 -24.30 -0.20
CA PRO A 461 -25.59 -24.69 0.26
C PRO A 461 -24.52 -24.22 -0.72
N ILE A 462 -23.52 -23.50 -0.20
CA ILE A 462 -22.46 -22.87 -0.99
C ILE A 462 -21.06 -23.21 -0.49
N ILE A 463 -20.95 -24.01 0.58
CA ILE A 463 -19.71 -24.55 1.10
C ILE A 463 -19.86 -26.04 1.42
N ASP A 464 -18.75 -26.77 1.29
CA ASP A 464 -18.61 -28.12 1.81
C ASP A 464 -17.89 -28.09 3.15
N ILE A 465 -18.29 -28.90 4.11
CA ILE A 465 -17.65 -29.00 5.44
C ILE A 465 -17.16 -30.42 5.62
N VAL A 466 -15.88 -30.53 5.99
CA VAL A 466 -15.22 -31.79 6.29
C VAL A 466 -14.85 -31.78 7.77
N LEU A 467 -15.26 -32.81 8.50
CA LEU A 467 -14.92 -33.06 9.90
C LEU A 467 -13.85 -34.18 10.01
N PRO A 468 -13.17 -34.33 11.17
CA PRO A 468 -12.12 -35.34 11.34
C PRO A 468 -12.61 -36.78 11.18
N ASP A 469 -13.89 -37.05 11.44
CA ASP A 469 -14.55 -38.34 11.32
C ASP A 469 -15.32 -38.53 10.00
N ASP A 470 -15.18 -37.59 9.06
CA ASP A 470 -15.85 -37.65 7.76
C ASP A 470 -15.28 -38.75 6.86
N LEU A 471 -16.17 -39.58 6.28
CA LEU A 471 -15.80 -40.66 5.36
C LEU A 471 -15.13 -40.15 4.08
N THR A 472 -15.40 -38.90 3.70
CA THR A 472 -14.85 -38.24 2.51
C THR A 472 -13.50 -37.59 2.76
N LEU A 473 -13.03 -37.51 4.01
CA LEU A 473 -11.80 -36.80 4.39
C LEU A 473 -10.61 -37.16 3.50
N LYS A 474 -10.36 -38.44 3.30
CA LYS A 474 -9.24 -38.89 2.45
C LYS A 474 -9.36 -38.37 1.03
N THR A 475 -10.54 -38.49 0.41
CA THR A 475 -10.80 -38.01 -0.95
C THR A 475 -10.61 -36.49 -1.03
N ARG A 476 -11.09 -35.74 -0.03
CA ARG A 476 -10.96 -34.28 0.01
C ARG A 476 -9.52 -33.80 0.23
N LEU A 477 -8.72 -34.55 0.99
CA LEU A 477 -7.28 -34.28 1.11
C LEU A 477 -6.54 -34.60 -0.19
N ASP A 478 -6.91 -35.69 -0.88
CA ASP A 478 -6.32 -36.07 -2.16
C ASP A 478 -6.68 -35.07 -3.30
N GLU A 479 -7.72 -34.24 -3.14
CA GLU A 479 -8.07 -33.13 -4.06
C GLU A 479 -7.10 -31.94 -3.95
N ILE A 480 -6.35 -31.81 -2.84
CA ILE A 480 -5.41 -30.72 -2.64
C ILE A 480 -4.18 -30.94 -3.53
N LYS A 481 -4.05 -30.11 -4.56
CA LYS A 481 -2.94 -30.19 -5.51
C LYS A 481 -1.61 -29.96 -4.83
N HIS A 482 -0.63 -30.75 -5.24
CA HIS A 482 0.75 -30.58 -4.85
C HIS A 482 1.37 -29.36 -5.56
N GLY A 483 2.06 -28.52 -4.80
CA GLY A 483 2.77 -27.37 -5.33
C GLY A 483 4.01 -27.79 -6.09
N GLN A 484 3.89 -27.84 -7.41
CA GLN A 484 5.02 -27.97 -8.32
C GLN A 484 5.13 -26.66 -9.07
N SER A 485 6.14 -25.87 -8.73
CA SER A 485 6.46 -24.64 -9.44
C SER A 485 7.90 -24.67 -9.93
N THR A 486 8.06 -24.24 -11.17
CA THR A 486 9.35 -24.03 -11.81
C THR A 486 10.07 -22.83 -11.19
N LEU A 487 11.38 -22.74 -11.39
CA LEU A 487 12.16 -21.58 -10.95
C LEU A 487 11.66 -20.27 -11.61
N SER A 488 11.18 -20.36 -12.84
CA SER A 488 10.61 -19.21 -13.58
C SER A 488 9.30 -18.72 -12.96
N GLU A 489 8.38 -19.63 -12.61
CA GLU A 489 7.13 -19.26 -11.92
C GLU A 489 7.41 -18.62 -10.55
N TRP A 490 8.40 -19.12 -9.81
CA TRP A 490 8.85 -18.48 -8.57
C TRP A 490 9.45 -17.09 -8.81
N ALA A 491 10.24 -16.90 -9.87
CA ALA A 491 10.80 -15.60 -10.20
C ALA A 491 9.69 -14.60 -10.60
N GLN A 492 8.73 -15.03 -11.41
CA GLN A 492 7.57 -14.23 -11.80
C GLN A 492 6.73 -13.83 -10.57
N LYS A 493 6.45 -14.77 -9.67
CA LYS A 493 5.75 -14.45 -8.41
C LYS A 493 6.55 -13.48 -7.55
N GLY A 494 7.88 -13.66 -7.51
CA GLY A 494 8.79 -12.72 -6.85
C GLY A 494 8.69 -11.30 -7.41
N GLN A 495 8.55 -11.17 -8.74
CA GLN A 495 8.33 -9.87 -9.39
C GLN A 495 6.98 -9.28 -9.01
N GLU A 496 5.89 -10.06 -9.06
CA GLU A 496 4.56 -9.60 -8.62
C GLU A 496 4.58 -9.04 -7.19
N PHE A 497 5.22 -9.75 -6.25
CA PHE A 497 5.39 -9.28 -4.88
C PHE A 497 6.27 -8.03 -4.81
N PHE A 498 7.34 -7.96 -5.61
CA PHE A 498 8.26 -6.84 -5.63
C PHE A 498 7.56 -5.56 -6.09
N ASP A 499 6.74 -5.64 -7.14
CA ASP A 499 5.96 -4.52 -7.68
C ASP A 499 4.95 -3.99 -6.64
N GLN A 500 4.37 -4.90 -5.85
CA GLN A 500 3.50 -4.54 -4.72
C GLN A 500 4.26 -4.11 -3.46
N ARG A 501 5.59 -4.01 -3.53
CA ARG A 501 6.49 -3.62 -2.42
C ARG A 501 6.45 -4.58 -1.23
N LEU A 502 6.00 -5.82 -1.45
CA LEU A 502 5.98 -6.92 -0.48
C LEU A 502 7.33 -7.65 -0.49
N TYR A 503 8.38 -6.92 -0.11
CA TYR A 503 9.77 -7.36 -0.27
C TYR A 503 10.13 -8.60 0.57
N GLU A 504 9.44 -8.85 1.69
CA GLU A 504 9.66 -10.07 2.49
C GLU A 504 9.25 -11.32 1.68
N GLN A 505 8.11 -11.25 1.01
CA GLN A 505 7.55 -12.33 0.21
C GLN A 505 8.24 -12.43 -1.17
N ALA A 506 8.61 -11.31 -1.77
CA ALA A 506 9.47 -11.30 -2.96
C ALA A 506 10.82 -11.99 -2.67
N SER A 507 11.44 -11.67 -1.53
CA SER A 507 12.70 -12.31 -1.07
C SER A 507 12.56 -13.82 -0.91
N TYR A 508 11.41 -14.30 -0.39
CA TYR A 508 11.10 -15.72 -0.34
C TYR A 508 11.03 -16.36 -1.73
N CYS A 509 10.27 -15.76 -2.65
CA CYS A 509 10.10 -16.28 -4.00
C CYS A 509 11.43 -16.29 -4.78
N TYR A 510 12.22 -15.21 -4.70
CA TYR A 510 13.54 -15.15 -5.35
C TYR A 510 14.52 -16.17 -4.78
N ARG A 511 14.44 -16.49 -3.49
CA ARG A 511 15.23 -17.58 -2.89
C ARG A 511 14.84 -18.94 -3.46
N LYS A 512 13.53 -19.22 -3.56
CA LYS A 512 13.02 -20.45 -4.21
C LYS A 512 13.42 -20.52 -5.70
N ALA A 513 13.50 -19.37 -6.38
CA ALA A 513 13.98 -19.26 -7.75
C ALA A 513 15.51 -19.31 -7.91
N GLY A 514 16.30 -19.30 -6.82
CA GLY A 514 17.77 -19.23 -6.86
C GLY A 514 18.35 -17.86 -7.26
N LYS A 515 17.54 -16.80 -7.26
CA LYS A 515 17.93 -15.42 -7.63
C LYS A 515 18.47 -14.65 -6.41
N HIS A 516 19.65 -15.01 -5.93
CA HIS A 516 20.23 -14.45 -4.71
C HIS A 516 20.46 -12.93 -4.73
N GLN A 517 20.83 -12.35 -5.87
CA GLN A 517 21.01 -10.90 -5.99
C GLN A 517 19.68 -10.15 -5.81
N LEU A 518 18.56 -10.69 -6.30
CA LEU A 518 17.23 -10.12 -6.10
C LEU A 518 16.75 -10.30 -4.66
N GLN A 519 17.15 -11.40 -4.01
CA GLN A 519 16.93 -11.60 -2.58
C GLN A 519 17.66 -10.54 -1.74
N ASP A 520 18.95 -10.27 -2.03
CA ASP A 520 19.73 -9.20 -1.39
C ASP A 520 19.09 -7.82 -1.62
N LEU A 521 18.57 -7.58 -2.84
CA LEU A 521 17.89 -6.35 -3.20
C LEU A 521 16.63 -6.15 -2.36
N CYS A 522 15.80 -7.18 -2.21
CA CYS A 522 14.62 -7.13 -1.33
C CYS A 522 15.00 -6.83 0.12
N GLN A 523 16.08 -7.45 0.62
CA GLN A 523 16.59 -7.14 1.96
C GLN A 523 17.04 -5.69 2.07
N ALA A 524 17.68 -5.13 1.05
CA ALA A 524 18.08 -3.71 1.03
C ALA A 524 16.85 -2.78 1.21
N PHE A 525 15.78 -3.02 0.46
CA PHE A 525 14.52 -2.28 0.59
C PHE A 525 13.86 -2.43 1.96
N LEU A 526 13.85 -3.63 2.54
CA LEU A 526 13.33 -3.84 3.90
C LEU A 526 14.11 -3.05 4.95
N LYS A 527 15.45 -3.01 4.83
CA LYS A 527 16.31 -2.25 5.75
C LYS A 527 16.14 -0.75 5.57
N GLU A 528 16.07 -0.26 4.34
CA GLU A 528 15.76 1.14 4.03
C GLU A 528 14.42 1.52 4.67
N ARG A 529 13.38 0.70 4.49
CA ARG A 529 12.05 0.93 5.06
C ARG A 529 12.06 0.97 6.59
N GLN A 530 12.76 0.02 7.22
CA GLN A 530 12.90 -0.02 8.68
C GLN A 530 13.60 1.22 9.23
N GLY A 531 14.62 1.74 8.53
CA GLY A 531 15.27 2.99 8.90
C GLY A 531 14.37 4.20 8.70
N TRP A 532 13.65 4.25 7.57
CA TRP A 532 12.73 5.33 7.22
C TRP A 532 11.60 5.50 8.23
N ASP A 533 11.03 4.41 8.74
CA ASP A 533 9.94 4.42 9.73
C ASP A 533 10.31 5.16 11.03
N ILE A 534 11.60 5.36 11.33
CA ILE A 534 12.09 5.87 12.62
C ILE A 534 13.11 7.02 12.48
N ILE A 535 13.50 7.40 11.26
CA ILE A 535 14.60 8.36 11.00
C ILE A 535 14.42 9.73 11.66
N SER A 536 13.18 10.21 11.74
CA SER A 536 12.88 11.52 12.32
C SER A 536 12.82 11.51 13.85
N ASP A 537 12.78 10.34 14.48
CA ASP A 537 12.71 10.22 15.94
C ASP A 537 14.11 10.34 16.56
N PRO A 538 14.42 11.41 17.31
CA PRO A 538 15.75 11.60 17.89
C PRO A 538 16.14 10.46 18.85
N ALA A 539 15.15 9.80 19.47
CA ALA A 539 15.41 8.68 20.36
C ALA A 539 15.89 7.42 19.62
N GLN A 540 15.59 7.31 18.32
CA GLN A 540 15.88 6.13 17.49
C GLN A 540 16.94 6.40 16.41
N GLN A 541 17.59 7.57 16.45
CA GLN A 541 18.55 8.01 15.44
C GLN A 541 19.67 6.99 15.19
N ILE A 542 20.21 6.36 16.24
CA ILE A 542 21.30 5.37 16.12
C ILE A 542 20.79 4.11 15.40
N GLU A 543 19.58 3.65 15.73
CA GLU A 543 19.00 2.49 15.07
C GLU A 543 18.69 2.81 13.61
N ALA A 544 18.08 3.98 13.33
CA ALA A 544 17.82 4.44 11.97
C ALA A 544 19.12 4.46 11.13
N GLN A 545 20.20 5.03 11.68
CA GLN A 545 21.50 5.08 11.04
C GLN A 545 22.04 3.69 10.72
N SER A 546 21.94 2.75 11.66
CA SER A 546 22.36 1.36 11.46
C SER A 546 21.59 0.69 10.31
N ARG A 547 20.26 0.84 10.27
CA ARG A 547 19.40 0.27 9.22
C ARG A 547 19.75 0.82 7.83
N TYR A 548 19.92 2.13 7.70
CA TYR A 548 20.30 2.77 6.44
C TYR A 548 21.72 2.39 5.98
N LEU A 549 22.68 2.25 6.90
CA LEU A 549 24.02 1.78 6.56
C LEU A 549 24.00 0.33 6.05
N GLU A 550 23.18 -0.53 6.64
CA GLU A 550 22.98 -1.90 6.17
C GLU A 550 22.32 -1.92 4.79
N ALA A 551 21.25 -1.13 4.60
CA ALA A 551 20.57 -0.98 3.31
C ALA A 551 21.52 -0.50 2.21
N ALA A 552 22.32 0.54 2.47
CA ALA A 552 23.28 1.07 1.51
C ALA A 552 24.31 0.00 1.06
N ARG A 553 24.83 -0.79 1.99
CA ARG A 553 25.77 -1.88 1.66
C ARG A 553 25.12 -2.94 0.78
N LEU A 554 23.88 -3.31 1.05
CA LEU A 554 23.13 -4.28 0.24
C LEU A 554 22.80 -3.72 -1.15
N PHE A 555 22.41 -2.44 -1.25
CA PHE A 555 22.21 -1.77 -2.54
C PHE A 555 23.50 -1.69 -3.35
N GLU A 556 24.65 -1.39 -2.74
CA GLU A 556 25.95 -1.44 -3.41
C GLU A 556 26.27 -2.85 -3.91
N LYS A 557 26.00 -3.90 -3.11
CA LYS A 557 26.17 -5.30 -3.52
C LYS A 557 25.30 -5.65 -4.74
N CYS A 558 24.12 -5.04 -4.84
CA CYS A 558 23.18 -5.21 -5.95
C CYS A 558 23.39 -4.21 -7.09
N GLU A 559 24.47 -3.42 -7.05
CA GLU A 559 24.80 -2.38 -8.03
C GLU A 559 23.72 -1.30 -8.20
N ARG A 560 22.89 -1.07 -7.16
CA ARG A 560 21.89 0.00 -7.09
C ARG A 560 22.48 1.25 -6.44
N TRP A 561 23.39 1.88 -7.17
CA TRP A 561 24.21 2.99 -6.67
C TRP A 561 23.38 4.18 -6.17
N ASP A 562 22.36 4.60 -6.90
CA ASP A 562 21.56 5.78 -6.53
C ASP A 562 20.68 5.55 -5.29
N ARG A 563 20.21 4.31 -5.06
CA ARG A 563 19.55 3.92 -3.80
C ARG A 563 20.55 3.92 -2.63
N ALA A 564 21.75 3.38 -2.83
CA ALA A 564 22.80 3.42 -1.79
C ALA A 564 23.19 4.87 -1.42
N LEU A 565 23.33 5.75 -2.43
CA LEU A 565 23.58 7.17 -2.22
C LEU A 565 22.45 7.85 -1.43
N ARG A 566 21.19 7.60 -1.78
CA ARG A 566 20.02 8.09 -1.03
C ARG A 566 20.03 7.61 0.43
N CYS A 567 20.43 6.36 0.68
CA CYS A 567 20.56 5.86 2.04
C CYS A 567 21.60 6.66 2.83
N TYR A 568 22.80 6.89 2.28
CA TYR A 568 23.83 7.69 2.96
C TYR A 568 23.44 9.16 3.14
N GLU A 569 22.83 9.77 2.13
CA GLU A 569 22.36 11.16 2.20
C GLU A 569 21.24 11.34 3.23
N SER A 570 20.33 10.36 3.36
CA SER A 570 19.25 10.37 4.35
C SER A 570 19.77 10.50 5.79
N ILE A 571 20.85 9.77 6.10
CA ILE A 571 21.50 9.80 7.41
C ILE A 571 22.61 10.85 7.52
N LYS A 572 22.77 11.71 6.50
CA LYS A 572 23.77 12.78 6.42
C LYS A 572 25.23 12.30 6.47
N GLU A 573 25.48 11.04 6.09
CA GLU A 573 26.82 10.46 5.93
C GLU A 573 27.43 10.90 4.60
N PHE A 574 27.59 12.22 4.43
CA PHE A 574 28.00 12.83 3.15
C PHE A 574 29.38 12.37 2.70
N LEU A 575 30.28 12.01 3.62
CA LEU A 575 31.59 11.49 3.27
C LEU A 575 31.50 10.13 2.58
N LEU A 576 30.66 9.23 3.10
CA LEU A 576 30.43 7.92 2.48
C LEU A 576 29.79 8.06 1.10
N ALA A 577 28.75 8.90 1.00
CA ALA A 577 28.12 9.22 -0.27
C ALA A 577 29.10 9.82 -1.28
N ALA A 578 29.94 10.77 -0.86
CA ALA A 578 30.93 11.41 -1.73
C ALA A 578 31.99 10.42 -2.24
N ASN A 579 32.49 9.54 -1.36
CA ASN A 579 33.46 8.50 -1.72
C ASN A 579 32.85 7.50 -2.72
N LEU A 580 31.57 7.14 -2.57
CA LEU A 580 30.86 6.28 -3.51
C LEU A 580 30.75 6.97 -4.89
N CYS A 581 30.25 8.21 -4.94
CA CYS A 581 30.17 8.99 -6.19
C CYS A 581 31.54 9.16 -6.85
N GLU A 582 32.59 9.43 -6.08
CA GLU A 582 33.94 9.57 -6.63
C GLU A 582 34.43 8.25 -7.24
N ARG A 583 34.20 7.12 -6.58
CA ARG A 583 34.54 5.78 -7.11
C ARG A 583 33.81 5.52 -8.43
N LEU A 584 32.51 5.82 -8.50
CA LEU A 584 31.70 5.65 -9.71
C LEU A 584 32.12 6.62 -10.82
N SER A 585 32.49 7.85 -10.49
CA SER A 585 32.91 8.85 -11.48
C SER A 585 34.21 8.48 -12.21
N LYS A 586 35.00 7.54 -11.69
CA LYS A 586 36.29 7.11 -12.26
C LYS A 586 36.15 5.98 -13.29
N THR A 587 34.97 5.39 -13.47
CA THR A 587 34.80 4.21 -14.34
C THR A 587 34.71 4.58 -15.83
N SER A 588 34.08 5.71 -16.17
CA SER A 588 33.93 6.18 -17.54
C SER A 588 33.67 7.70 -17.58
N GLU A 589 33.82 8.32 -18.76
CA GLU A 589 33.46 9.74 -18.94
C GLU A 589 31.96 9.98 -18.72
N ALA A 590 31.10 9.03 -19.11
CA ALA A 590 29.66 9.09 -18.87
C ALA A 590 29.35 9.06 -17.36
N SER A 591 30.00 8.17 -16.61
CA SER A 591 29.87 8.08 -15.15
C SER A 591 30.45 9.31 -14.45
N PHE A 592 31.50 9.94 -15.01
CA PHE A 592 31.99 11.22 -14.52
C PHE A 592 30.96 12.34 -14.68
N LYS A 593 30.26 12.39 -15.83
CA LYS A 593 29.16 13.33 -16.05
C LYS A 593 27.99 13.10 -15.08
N ALA A 594 27.68 11.84 -14.78
CA ALA A 594 26.58 11.48 -13.87
C ALA A 594 26.91 11.78 -12.40
N TYR A 595 28.08 11.36 -11.90
CA TYR A 595 28.40 11.37 -10.46
C TYR A 595 29.44 12.41 -10.05
N GLY A 596 30.22 12.97 -10.98
CA GLY A 596 31.33 13.87 -10.65
C GLY A 596 30.89 15.11 -9.90
N ARG A 597 29.83 15.78 -10.37
CA ARG A 597 29.31 16.99 -9.70
C ARG A 597 28.75 16.66 -8.33
N ARG A 598 27.92 15.61 -8.26
CA ARG A 598 27.35 15.10 -7.01
C ARG A 598 28.45 14.74 -5.99
N ALA A 599 29.56 14.14 -6.42
CA ALA A 599 30.71 13.86 -5.56
C ALA A 599 31.30 15.14 -4.95
N ALA A 600 31.52 16.17 -5.78
CA ALA A 600 32.07 17.45 -5.33
C ALA A 600 31.13 18.19 -4.35
N ASP A 601 29.83 18.21 -4.64
CA ASP A 601 28.78 18.77 -3.78
C ASP A 601 28.75 18.05 -2.43
N LEU A 602 28.85 16.73 -2.43
CA LEU A 602 28.86 15.93 -1.20
C LEU A 602 30.15 16.10 -0.40
N PHE A 603 31.32 16.20 -1.04
CA PHE A 603 32.58 16.54 -0.34
C PHE A 603 32.50 17.95 0.29
N MET A 604 31.85 18.91 -0.37
CA MET A 604 31.59 20.23 0.21
C MET A 604 30.73 20.16 1.46
N LYS A 605 29.69 19.31 1.47
CA LYS A 605 28.82 19.06 2.63
C LYS A 605 29.55 18.28 3.74
N ALA A 606 30.43 17.35 3.37
CA ALA A 606 31.29 16.59 4.30
C ALA A 606 32.47 17.40 4.85
N ASN A 607 32.64 18.67 4.43
CA ASN A 607 33.75 19.56 4.78
C ASN A 607 35.13 19.10 4.26
N GLU A 608 35.16 18.21 3.26
CA GLU A 608 36.37 17.77 2.53
C GLU A 608 36.64 18.68 1.32
N ILE A 609 36.75 19.98 1.60
CA ILE A 609 36.76 21.04 0.58
C ILE A 609 37.90 20.90 -0.45
N PRO A 610 39.14 20.52 -0.09
CA PRO A 610 40.22 20.32 -1.08
C PRO A 610 39.88 19.25 -2.13
N ARG A 611 39.23 18.15 -1.72
CA ARG A 611 38.79 17.10 -2.64
C ARG A 611 37.69 17.61 -3.56
N ALA A 612 36.73 18.37 -3.03
CA ALA A 612 35.69 19.01 -3.83
C ALA A 612 36.27 19.95 -4.91
N ILE A 613 37.21 20.84 -4.53
CA ILE A 613 37.89 21.74 -5.48
C ILE A 613 38.55 20.96 -6.62
N SER A 614 39.23 19.85 -6.30
CA SER A 614 39.92 19.04 -7.30
C SER A 614 38.98 18.46 -8.36
N ILE A 615 37.72 18.21 -7.99
CA ILE A 615 36.69 17.68 -8.89
C ILE A 615 35.99 18.83 -9.63
N TYR A 616 35.64 19.93 -8.95
CA TYR A 616 35.10 21.14 -9.57
C TYR A 616 36.06 21.85 -10.53
N LYS A 617 37.37 21.57 -10.49
CA LYS A 617 38.28 22.05 -11.55
C LYS A 617 38.18 21.22 -12.83
N LYS A 618 37.76 19.95 -12.71
CA LYS A 618 37.61 19.02 -13.84
C LYS A 618 36.23 19.14 -14.49
N ILE A 619 35.24 19.56 -13.73
CA ILE A 619 33.90 19.96 -14.20
C ILE A 619 34.01 21.47 -14.41
N PRO A 620 33.75 22.07 -15.57
CA PRO A 620 33.94 23.52 -15.78
C PRO A 620 32.93 24.41 -15.00
N ASP A 621 32.87 24.27 -13.67
CA ASP A 621 32.00 24.96 -12.71
C ASP A 621 32.84 25.94 -11.87
N HIS A 622 33.23 27.04 -12.51
CA HIS A 622 34.09 28.07 -11.92
C HIS A 622 33.47 28.70 -10.66
N GLU A 623 32.15 28.85 -10.61
CA GLU A 623 31.45 29.42 -9.45
C GLU A 623 31.63 28.56 -8.20
N SER A 624 31.45 27.24 -8.35
CA SER A 624 31.65 26.26 -7.27
C SER A 624 33.11 26.22 -6.80
N VAL A 625 34.09 26.32 -7.72
CA VAL A 625 35.52 26.42 -7.35
C VAL A 625 35.80 27.66 -6.50
N ILE A 626 35.29 28.83 -6.94
CA ILE A 626 35.46 30.10 -6.22
C ILE A 626 34.80 30.03 -4.84
N SER A 627 33.58 29.50 -4.75
CA SER A 627 32.86 29.30 -3.50
C SER A 627 33.63 28.40 -2.53
N ALA A 628 34.18 27.30 -3.03
CA ALA A 628 34.97 26.35 -2.25
C ALA A 628 36.26 26.98 -1.69
N TYR A 629 37.03 27.70 -2.52
CA TYR A 629 38.22 28.44 -2.05
C TYR A 629 37.89 29.52 -1.03
N ARG A 630 36.76 30.24 -1.20
CA ARG A 630 36.27 31.20 -0.21
C ARG A 630 35.95 30.52 1.12
N LYS A 631 35.36 29.32 1.11
CA LYS A 631 35.00 28.56 2.31
C LYS A 631 36.23 28.14 3.14
N ILE A 632 37.36 27.84 2.51
CA ILE A 632 38.65 27.57 3.20
C ILE A 632 39.52 28.82 3.40
N ASN A 633 39.05 30.00 2.95
CA ASN A 633 39.77 31.27 3.02
C ASN A 633 41.18 31.25 2.37
N ASP A 634 41.37 30.42 1.34
CA ASP A 634 42.63 30.33 0.60
C ASP A 634 42.65 31.35 -0.54
N LYS A 635 42.95 32.60 -0.18
CA LYS A 635 42.98 33.73 -1.11
C LYS A 635 44.09 33.60 -2.15
N LYS A 636 45.19 32.92 -1.83
CA LYS A 636 46.35 32.82 -2.71
C LYS A 636 46.04 31.90 -3.89
N GLU A 637 45.54 30.71 -3.61
CA GLU A 637 45.13 29.75 -4.64
C GLU A 637 43.91 30.23 -5.42
N LEU A 638 43.00 30.97 -4.79
CA LEU A 638 41.87 31.60 -5.50
C LEU A 638 42.35 32.62 -6.53
N ILE A 639 43.27 33.51 -6.17
CA ILE A 639 43.83 34.49 -7.11
C ILE A 639 44.56 33.76 -8.24
N HIS A 640 45.34 32.73 -7.92
CA HIS A 640 46.02 31.93 -8.93
C HIS A 640 45.03 31.30 -9.91
N TYR A 641 43.99 30.62 -9.41
CA TYR A 641 42.95 30.01 -10.25
C TYR A 641 42.16 31.01 -11.12
N LEU A 642 41.97 32.25 -10.67
CA LEU A 642 41.28 33.30 -11.45
C LEU A 642 42.18 33.98 -12.49
N THR A 643 43.50 33.77 -12.42
CA THR A 643 44.49 34.40 -13.32
C THR A 643 45.04 33.46 -14.37
N GLU A 644 44.83 32.14 -14.22
CA GLU A 644 44.97 31.12 -15.27
C GLU A 644 43.65 30.96 -16.03
#